data_AF-A0A2E1A978-F1
#
_entry.id   AF-A0A2E1A978-F1
#
_cell.length_a   1.000
_cell.length_b   1.000
_cell.length_c   1.000
_cell.angle_alpha   90.00
_cell.angle_beta   90.00
_cell.angle_gamma   90.00
#
_symmetry.space_group_name_H-M   'P 1'
#
loop_
_entity.id
_entity.type
_entity.pdbx_description
1 polymer ?
#
loop_
_entity_poly.entity_id
_entity_poly.type
_entity_poly.pdbx_seq_one_letter_code
_entity_poly.pdbx_strand_id
1 'polypeptide(L)'
;MFKSYINPEERQSADSQTKRLMFEGLLLGGSGLGVLALIFEIAADAFSVAAYQTLLAIHGANGYHEIAIAAFIVLSIFLFLGIVPAYKAGAYLRPNAGGSGPLVEAIGPPRMRWLSWIGTSLFFLDAVLTIIISSISAADVTMLILPELAQYRILLAEFYAFFIMVVLVALGPKRAVPIFLIGGGAFTIFTIVALTLVSGAAVSFPEWSFLTDGIVNRLEAAGVIEHVVRAQQDLQALAPTVVFQLFFRSMSSAMLGFSGYEVIPASGKHAAKPKWKVINTALTLAAVFLIGTGVFQLFAAQRWNIPSTEGYSTLLIEYEIIAAQTFGTGITPDDIVVTQADRNAAVNRVESMSAESAQQTLELGEDHTPDDLEGMTEEQLIEEIAYDIAFSRTISAASGPTGRSFLAVAGVLLAIILLLAQGGGYVGGAAVAANAARLGRLPGFFSDDRIGIAVIWGVAFIFIPIIREVVIVESYYAFGFVSAFIITSTTVFFVREDVLIERGIEPGSSEARSLKFAGLRGMVASYIMGVVLVTQKTDALLFIVLAGAVLTLLQFYIANGGFRRDAKKRGLPTVRPGVWHHSYASGVQRSYDEARQRGIANMVSELIESGSLVKFNVEPERIIRLVSYTHGVKPDLFHFNDQDHEHDHVEEPSIELEEVYQDAHATRNELLKHIERYSHYGIFTFIDKYHMNWLNPETGRDEKVVQRAMLDILFPRTDPDLIWQEYQTYRWEKVPEAVWQFCRERYRWAKDQWPNLSDRITTVWVLQDYGLVPEGVDVDMQIIVDDSHQEVKTVHIHTQGADEDGVDTLNQTDSSDAQPGDGSDENLDKDPDQPDEN
;
A
#
# COMPACT_ATOMS: atom_id res chain seq x y z
N MET A 1 14.10 9.04 29.41
CA MET A 1 12.94 9.33 28.54
C MET A 1 13.35 9.64 27.09
N PHE A 2 14.60 10.06 26.83
CA PHE A 2 15.08 10.47 25.49
C PHE A 2 16.05 9.48 24.80
N LYS A 3 16.09 8.21 25.24
CA LYS A 3 16.89 7.19 24.54
C LYS A 3 16.17 6.81 23.25
N SER A 4 16.92 6.68 22.15
CA SER A 4 16.37 6.23 20.86
C SER A 4 15.78 4.83 21.04
N TYR A 5 14.53 4.63 20.59
CA TYR A 5 13.92 3.30 20.53
C TYR A 5 14.37 2.48 19.30
N ILE A 6 15.05 3.14 18.35
CA ILE A 6 15.64 2.50 17.17
C ILE A 6 17.00 1.92 17.55
N ASN A 7 17.23 0.66 17.17
CA ASN A 7 18.50 -0.02 17.37
C ASN A 7 19.67 0.78 16.73
N PRO A 8 20.77 1.07 17.46
CA PRO A 8 21.90 1.85 16.93
C PRO A 8 22.56 1.26 15.68
N GLU A 9 22.73 -0.06 15.61
CA GLU A 9 23.37 -0.74 14.48
C GLU A 9 22.47 -0.69 13.24
N GLU A 10 21.18 -0.98 13.44
CA GLU A 10 20.15 -0.86 12.40
C GLU A 10 20.10 0.57 11.85
N ARG A 11 20.14 1.56 12.74
CA ARG A 11 20.15 2.97 12.39
C ARG A 11 21.39 3.33 11.57
N GLN A 12 22.57 2.90 11.98
CA GLN A 12 23.82 3.20 11.27
C GLN A 12 23.81 2.59 9.86
N SER A 13 23.37 1.33 9.74
CA SER A 13 23.21 0.64 8.46
C SER A 13 22.22 1.38 7.55
N ALA A 14 21.03 1.71 8.06
CA ALA A 14 20.01 2.44 7.33
C ALA A 14 20.45 3.87 6.94
N ASP A 15 21.16 4.56 7.83
CA ASP A 15 21.67 5.92 7.60
C ASP A 15 22.67 5.93 6.42
N SER A 16 23.53 4.92 6.30
CA SER A 16 24.48 4.79 5.18
C SER A 16 23.80 4.63 3.82
N GLN A 17 22.60 4.03 3.78
CA GLN A 17 21.83 3.79 2.56
C GLN A 17 20.91 4.96 2.19
N THR A 18 20.71 5.93 3.09
CA THR A 18 19.74 7.02 2.91
C THR A 18 19.89 7.73 1.58
N LYS A 19 21.12 8.05 1.13
CA LYS A 19 21.33 8.76 -0.15
C LYS A 19 20.81 7.98 -1.35
N ARG A 20 20.99 6.66 -1.36
CA ARG A 20 20.43 5.77 -2.38
C ARG A 20 18.90 5.74 -2.28
N LEU A 21 18.39 5.52 -1.07
CA LEU A 21 16.95 5.45 -0.78
C LEU A 21 16.20 6.75 -1.10
N MET A 22 16.88 7.90 -1.12
CA MET A 22 16.27 9.17 -1.52
C MET A 22 15.75 9.13 -2.96
N PHE A 23 16.49 8.49 -3.88
CA PHE A 23 16.22 8.50 -5.32
C PHE A 23 15.69 7.17 -5.86
N GLU A 24 15.60 6.13 -5.03
CA GLU A 24 15.09 4.81 -5.42
C GLU A 24 13.62 4.90 -5.88
N GLY A 25 13.25 4.17 -6.93
CA GLY A 25 11.91 4.22 -7.53
C GLY A 25 11.61 5.45 -8.41
N LEU A 26 12.46 6.48 -8.40
CA LEU A 26 12.34 7.67 -9.25
C LEU A 26 12.98 7.50 -10.64
N LEU A 27 13.97 6.61 -10.76
CA LEU A 27 14.71 6.32 -11.98
C LEU A 27 14.29 4.96 -12.58
N LEU A 28 13.00 4.76 -12.89
CA LEU A 28 12.42 3.61 -13.63
C LEU A 28 12.95 2.19 -13.28
N GLY A 29 13.57 2.02 -12.11
CA GLY A 29 14.22 0.80 -11.65
C GLY A 29 14.59 0.90 -10.17
N GLY A 30 14.22 -0.12 -9.40
CA GLY A 30 14.43 -0.21 -7.96
C GLY A 30 13.51 -1.24 -7.32
N SER A 31 13.83 -1.69 -6.11
CA SER A 31 13.05 -2.68 -5.35
C SER A 31 11.87 -2.09 -4.56
N GLY A 32 11.46 -0.84 -4.85
CA GLY A 32 10.36 -0.16 -4.17
C GLY A 32 10.40 1.38 -4.31
N LEU A 33 9.45 2.05 -3.67
CA LEU A 33 9.34 3.52 -3.62
C LEU A 33 10.38 4.12 -2.65
N GLY A 34 11.24 4.99 -3.14
CA GLY A 34 12.18 5.77 -2.31
C GLY A 34 11.52 6.96 -1.61
N VAL A 35 12.33 7.71 -0.86
CA VAL A 35 11.83 8.84 -0.03
C VAL A 35 11.20 9.93 -0.88
N LEU A 36 11.86 10.34 -1.98
CA LEU A 36 11.32 11.39 -2.86
C LEU A 36 10.07 10.92 -3.61
N ALA A 37 9.99 9.62 -3.94
CA ALA A 37 8.79 9.07 -4.57
C ALA A 37 7.58 9.20 -3.63
N LEU A 38 7.73 8.79 -2.36
CA LEU A 38 6.67 9.01 -1.36
C LEU A 38 6.37 10.51 -1.19
N ILE A 39 7.38 11.39 -1.12
CA ILE A 39 7.18 12.85 -1.03
C ILE A 39 6.41 13.39 -2.22
N PHE A 40 6.67 12.93 -3.44
CA PHE A 40 5.96 13.42 -4.63
C PHE A 40 4.52 12.94 -4.69
N GLU A 41 4.25 11.72 -4.21
CA GLU A 41 2.89 11.22 -4.01
C GLU A 41 2.13 12.06 -2.97
N ILE A 42 2.78 12.36 -1.84
CA ILE A 42 2.22 13.22 -0.79
C ILE A 42 2.07 14.64 -1.28
N ALA A 43 3.04 15.17 -2.02
CA ALA A 43 2.97 16.52 -2.54
C ALA A 43 1.77 16.64 -3.47
N ALA A 44 1.41 15.59 -4.22
CA ALA A 44 0.20 15.61 -5.01
C ALA A 44 -1.05 15.77 -4.15
N ASP A 45 -1.22 14.92 -3.14
CA ASP A 45 -2.39 14.92 -2.26
C ASP A 45 -2.42 16.15 -1.33
N ALA A 46 -1.32 16.42 -0.65
CA ALA A 46 -1.20 17.50 0.32
C ALA A 46 -1.10 18.89 -0.32
N PHE A 47 -0.57 19.08 -1.54
CA PHE A 47 -0.68 20.39 -2.21
C PHE A 47 -2.04 20.66 -2.79
N SER A 48 -2.76 19.63 -3.24
CA SER A 48 -4.14 19.80 -3.68
C SER A 48 -4.95 20.53 -2.62
N VAL A 49 -4.66 20.22 -1.35
CA VAL A 49 -5.28 20.81 -0.19
C VAL A 49 -4.52 22.03 0.33
N ALA A 50 -3.18 22.07 0.28
CA ALA A 50 -2.38 23.19 0.76
C ALA A 50 -2.58 24.48 -0.07
N ALA A 51 -2.85 24.36 -1.38
CA ALA A 51 -3.25 25.50 -2.20
C ALA A 51 -4.51 26.20 -1.68
N TYR A 52 -5.41 25.45 -1.04
CA TYR A 52 -6.61 25.97 -0.38
C TYR A 52 -6.43 26.15 1.14
N GLN A 53 -5.39 25.59 1.75
CA GLN A 53 -5.17 25.69 3.20
C GLN A 53 -5.04 27.14 3.67
N THR A 54 -4.28 27.95 2.93
CA THR A 54 -4.10 29.38 3.23
C THR A 54 -5.43 30.12 3.12
N LEU A 55 -6.19 29.86 2.05
CA LEU A 55 -7.53 30.40 1.82
C LEU A 55 -8.48 30.03 2.97
N LEU A 56 -8.52 28.75 3.35
CA LEU A 56 -9.40 28.21 4.38
C LEU A 56 -9.02 28.69 5.78
N ALA A 57 -7.72 28.87 6.06
CA ALA A 57 -7.24 29.45 7.30
C ALA A 57 -7.71 30.91 7.44
N ILE A 58 -7.59 31.71 6.37
CA ILE A 58 -8.06 33.11 6.33
C ILE A 58 -9.60 33.15 6.40
N HIS A 59 -10.29 32.26 5.69
CA HIS A 59 -11.76 32.15 5.72
C HIS A 59 -12.26 31.85 7.14
N GLY A 60 -11.69 30.83 7.79
CA GLY A 60 -12.07 30.47 9.16
C GLY A 60 -11.71 31.53 10.20
N ALA A 61 -10.69 32.35 9.89
CA ALA A 61 -10.33 33.53 10.67
C ALA A 61 -11.19 34.75 10.33
N ASN A 62 -12.16 34.66 9.42
CA ASN A 62 -13.00 35.77 8.94
C ASN A 62 -12.18 36.95 8.37
N GLY A 63 -11.17 36.64 7.55
CA GLY A 63 -10.31 37.63 6.91
C GLY A 63 -9.12 38.11 7.75
N TYR A 64 -9.03 37.73 9.04
CA TYR A 64 -7.93 38.14 9.91
C TYR A 64 -6.68 37.27 9.74
N HIS A 65 -5.70 37.73 8.96
CA HIS A 65 -4.45 36.98 8.70
C HIS A 65 -3.66 36.66 9.97
N GLU A 66 -3.63 37.55 10.97
CA GLU A 66 -2.89 37.32 12.22
C GLU A 66 -3.45 36.12 13.00
N ILE A 67 -4.78 35.99 13.05
CA ILE A 67 -5.45 34.84 13.68
C ILE A 67 -5.16 33.57 12.88
N ALA A 68 -5.22 33.65 11.54
CA ALA A 68 -4.93 32.53 10.64
C ALA A 68 -3.49 32.01 10.82
N ILE A 69 -2.51 32.91 10.90
CA ILE A 69 -1.10 32.57 11.13
C ILE A 69 -0.93 31.92 12.51
N ALA A 70 -1.53 32.48 13.56
CA ALA A 70 -1.45 31.91 14.91
C ALA A 70 -2.03 30.48 14.95
N ALA A 71 -3.20 30.26 14.34
CA ALA A 71 -3.83 28.95 14.24
C ALA A 71 -2.93 27.95 13.48
N PHE A 72 -2.35 28.38 12.36
CA PHE A 72 -1.43 27.57 11.57
C PHE A 72 -0.15 27.20 12.33
N ILE A 73 0.43 28.12 13.11
CA ILE A 73 1.61 27.85 13.94
C ILE A 73 1.31 26.76 14.97
N VAL A 74 0.17 26.85 15.67
CA VAL A 74 -0.21 25.84 16.67
C VAL A 74 -0.43 24.48 16.03
N LEU A 75 -1.07 24.42 14.87
CA LEU A 75 -1.22 23.16 14.14
C LEU A 75 0.12 22.59 13.66
N SER A 76 1.02 23.44 13.17
CA SER A 76 2.38 23.05 12.76
C SER A 76 3.15 22.42 13.93
N ILE A 77 3.00 22.98 15.13
CA ILE A 77 3.56 22.41 16.37
C ILE A 77 2.94 21.05 16.69
N PHE A 78 1.61 20.93 16.61
CA PHE A 78 0.90 19.67 16.85
C PHE A 78 1.32 18.57 15.87
N LEU A 79 1.46 18.91 14.58
CA LEU A 79 1.95 18.00 13.55
C LEU A 79 3.38 17.58 13.85
N PHE A 80 4.32 18.53 13.92
CA PHE A 80 5.76 18.25 13.96
C PHE A 80 6.23 17.63 15.28
N LEU A 81 5.70 18.09 16.42
CA LEU A 81 6.11 17.62 17.74
C LEU A 81 5.21 16.51 18.30
N GLY A 82 3.99 16.36 17.77
CA GLY A 82 2.99 15.38 18.19
C GLY A 82 2.84 14.22 17.21
N ILE A 83 2.17 14.48 16.09
CA ILE A 83 1.72 13.46 15.12
C ILE A 83 2.92 12.75 14.45
N VAL A 84 3.89 13.53 13.95
CA VAL A 84 5.06 13.00 13.23
C VAL A 84 5.83 11.94 14.05
N PRO A 85 6.19 12.20 15.33
CA PRO A 85 6.79 11.18 16.18
C PRO A 85 5.96 9.91 16.36
N ALA A 86 4.64 10.01 16.52
CA ALA A 86 3.76 8.86 16.69
C ALA A 86 3.74 8.00 15.42
N TYR A 87 3.61 8.62 14.26
CA TYR A 87 3.64 7.94 12.96
C TYR A 87 4.98 7.25 12.70
N LYS A 88 6.11 7.90 13.05
CA LYS A 88 7.44 7.29 12.95
C LYS A 88 7.60 6.05 13.84
N ALA A 89 7.03 6.10 15.05
CA ALA A 89 7.05 4.95 15.95
C ALA A 89 6.20 3.80 15.41
N GLY A 90 5.01 4.07 14.87
CA GLY A 90 4.17 3.07 14.20
C GLY A 90 4.89 2.41 13.00
N ALA A 91 5.50 3.23 12.14
CA ALA A 91 6.26 2.76 10.98
C ALA A 91 7.51 1.96 11.36
N TYR A 92 8.14 2.27 12.50
CA TYR A 92 9.25 1.46 13.01
C TYR A 92 8.80 0.08 13.49
N LEU A 93 7.67 0.02 14.20
CA LEU A 93 7.14 -1.24 14.72
C LEU A 93 6.63 -2.15 13.60
N ARG A 94 5.81 -1.62 12.68
CA ARG A 94 5.22 -2.37 11.56
C ARG A 94 5.11 -1.49 10.32
N PRO A 95 6.17 -1.40 9.50
CA PRO A 95 6.16 -0.58 8.28
C PRO A 95 5.21 -1.13 7.19
N ASN A 96 4.84 -2.41 7.27
CA ASN A 96 3.94 -3.05 6.30
C ASN A 96 2.45 -2.96 6.69
N ALA A 97 2.14 -2.47 7.89
CA ALA A 97 0.75 -2.44 8.36
C ALA A 97 -0.15 -1.58 7.44
N GLY A 98 0.39 -0.52 6.83
CA GLY A 98 -0.38 0.42 6.02
C GLY A 98 -1.06 1.50 6.86
N GLY A 99 -2.30 1.85 6.51
CA GLY A 99 -3.08 2.93 7.15
C GLY A 99 -3.49 2.68 8.61
N SER A 100 -4.21 3.63 9.20
CA SER A 100 -4.53 3.66 10.64
C SER A 100 -5.32 2.43 11.15
N GLY A 101 -6.27 1.93 10.36
CA GLY A 101 -7.08 0.75 10.71
C GLY A 101 -6.27 -0.56 10.81
N PRO A 102 -5.55 -0.96 9.75
CA PRO A 102 -4.65 -2.11 9.77
C PRO A 102 -3.55 -2.03 10.85
N LEU A 103 -3.02 -0.83 11.13
CA LEU A 103 -2.04 -0.63 12.19
C LEU A 103 -2.56 -1.09 13.56
N VAL A 104 -3.86 -0.87 13.84
CA VAL A 104 -4.50 -1.35 15.08
C VAL A 104 -4.49 -2.87 15.17
N GLU A 105 -4.72 -3.58 14.06
CA GLU A 105 -4.66 -5.05 14.04
C GLU A 105 -3.23 -5.56 14.20
N ALA A 106 -2.27 -4.86 13.62
CA ALA A 106 -0.88 -5.25 13.64
C ALA A 106 -0.25 -5.06 15.04
N ILE A 107 -0.43 -3.89 15.67
CA ILE A 107 0.31 -3.53 16.90
C ILE A 107 -0.57 -3.19 18.11
N GLY A 108 -1.87 -2.94 17.89
CA GLY A 108 -2.80 -2.54 18.94
C GLY A 108 -3.22 -3.69 19.86
N PRO A 109 -3.67 -3.39 21.09
CA PRO A 109 -4.16 -4.40 22.02
C PRO A 109 -5.53 -4.94 21.59
N PRO A 110 -5.91 -6.17 21.98
CA PRO A 110 -7.17 -6.79 21.54
C PRO A 110 -8.42 -5.94 21.85
N ARG A 111 -8.39 -5.18 22.96
CA ARG A 111 -9.49 -4.29 23.37
C ARG A 111 -9.70 -3.10 22.42
N MET A 112 -8.72 -2.77 21.58
CA MET A 112 -8.80 -1.66 20.62
C MET A 112 -9.17 -2.10 19.21
N ARG A 113 -9.29 -3.41 18.92
CA ARG A 113 -9.57 -3.89 17.55
C ARG A 113 -10.82 -3.31 16.91
N TRP A 114 -11.83 -2.94 17.70
CA TRP A 114 -13.02 -2.25 17.18
C TRP A 114 -12.69 -0.93 16.47
N LEU A 115 -11.61 -0.23 16.88
CA LEU A 115 -11.12 0.97 16.20
C LEU A 115 -10.60 0.68 14.79
N SER A 116 -10.12 -0.53 14.50
CA SER A 116 -9.71 -0.93 13.16
C SER A 116 -10.86 -0.84 12.16
N TRP A 117 -12.07 -1.24 12.57
CA TRP A 117 -13.28 -1.21 11.74
C TRP A 117 -13.68 0.22 11.40
N ILE A 118 -13.62 1.10 12.41
CA ILE A 118 -13.92 2.52 12.25
C ILE A 118 -12.86 3.18 11.37
N GLY A 119 -11.57 2.94 11.64
CA GLY A 119 -10.47 3.49 10.84
C GLY A 119 -10.56 3.07 9.37
N THR A 120 -10.86 1.80 9.10
CA THR A 120 -11.07 1.29 7.73
C THR A 120 -12.25 2.00 7.04
N SER A 121 -13.35 2.21 7.75
CA SER A 121 -14.55 2.88 7.21
C SER A 121 -14.31 4.36 6.94
N LEU A 122 -13.67 5.06 7.88
CA LEU A 122 -13.37 6.48 7.77
C LEU A 122 -12.35 6.75 6.67
N PHE A 123 -11.35 5.88 6.50
CA PHE A 123 -10.40 5.98 5.39
C PHE A 123 -11.08 5.78 4.03
N PHE A 124 -12.03 4.85 3.93
CA PHE A 124 -12.80 4.68 2.69
C PHE A 124 -13.63 5.93 2.36
N LEU A 125 -14.23 6.55 3.39
CA LEU A 125 -14.94 7.83 3.22
C LEU A 125 -13.97 8.94 2.81
N ASP A 126 -12.81 9.02 3.46
CA ASP A 126 -11.73 9.97 3.16
C ASP A 126 -11.30 9.87 1.69
N ALA A 127 -11.05 8.65 1.19
CA ALA A 127 -10.70 8.40 -0.20
C ALA A 127 -11.76 8.91 -1.20
N VAL A 128 -13.05 8.72 -0.91
CA VAL A 128 -14.15 9.25 -1.73
C VAL A 128 -14.17 10.78 -1.70
N LEU A 129 -14.00 11.38 -0.52
CA LEU A 129 -14.00 12.83 -0.35
C LEU A 129 -12.79 13.48 -1.04
N THR A 130 -11.61 12.85 -0.99
CA THR A 130 -10.42 13.28 -1.75
C THR A 130 -10.74 13.37 -3.23
N ILE A 131 -11.35 12.35 -3.83
CA ILE A 131 -11.70 12.37 -5.26
C ILE A 131 -12.66 13.51 -5.57
N ILE A 132 -13.66 13.75 -4.72
CA ILE A 132 -14.64 14.83 -4.90
C ILE A 132 -13.95 16.19 -4.83
N ILE A 133 -13.20 16.47 -3.76
CA ILE A 133 -12.49 17.75 -3.58
C ILE A 133 -11.54 17.98 -4.75
N SER A 134 -10.67 17.02 -5.03
CA SER A 134 -9.67 17.16 -6.07
C SER A 134 -10.30 17.30 -7.47
N SER A 135 -11.46 16.71 -7.74
CA SER A 135 -12.17 16.87 -9.02
C SER A 135 -12.81 18.24 -9.18
N ILE A 136 -13.46 18.73 -8.12
CA ILE A 136 -14.08 20.07 -8.12
C ILE A 136 -12.99 21.13 -8.20
N SER A 137 -11.95 21.04 -7.38
CA SER A 137 -10.81 21.96 -7.42
C SER A 137 -10.11 21.94 -8.78
N ALA A 138 -9.93 20.77 -9.41
CA ALA A 138 -9.32 20.69 -10.74
C ALA A 138 -10.19 21.38 -11.81
N ALA A 139 -11.52 21.23 -11.72
CA ALA A 139 -12.45 21.95 -12.56
C ALA A 139 -12.36 23.47 -12.32
N ASP A 140 -12.30 23.90 -11.06
CA ASP A 140 -12.15 25.31 -10.66
C ASP A 140 -10.91 25.94 -11.29
N VAL A 141 -9.75 25.29 -11.14
CA VAL A 141 -8.49 25.77 -11.75
C VAL A 141 -8.54 25.78 -13.28
N THR A 142 -9.22 24.83 -13.89
CA THR A 142 -9.35 24.77 -15.36
C THR A 142 -10.21 25.92 -15.89
N MET A 143 -11.26 26.30 -15.17
CA MET A 143 -12.12 27.45 -15.52
C MET A 143 -11.35 28.77 -15.45
N LEU A 144 -10.23 28.84 -14.73
CA LEU A 144 -9.34 30.02 -14.73
C LEU A 144 -8.64 30.23 -16.06
N ILE A 145 -8.35 29.13 -16.76
CA ILE A 145 -7.69 29.15 -18.07
C ILE A 145 -8.76 29.21 -19.17
N LEU A 146 -9.89 28.53 -18.97
CA LEU A 146 -10.98 28.37 -19.93
C LEU A 146 -12.33 28.73 -19.27
N PRO A 147 -12.63 30.02 -19.07
CA PRO A 147 -13.83 30.47 -18.34
C PRO A 147 -15.15 30.09 -19.02
N GLU A 148 -15.12 29.81 -20.33
CA GLU A 148 -16.30 29.34 -21.10
C GLU A 148 -16.86 28.00 -20.57
N LEU A 149 -16.06 27.25 -19.81
CA LEU A 149 -16.45 25.98 -19.20
C LEU A 149 -17.21 26.12 -17.87
N ALA A 150 -17.42 27.34 -17.36
CA ALA A 150 -18.11 27.60 -16.09
C ALA A 150 -19.47 26.90 -15.97
N GLN A 151 -20.29 26.96 -17.02
CA GLN A 151 -21.60 26.29 -17.07
C GLN A 151 -21.52 24.75 -17.03
N TYR A 152 -20.33 24.17 -17.26
CA TYR A 152 -20.07 22.73 -17.26
C TYR A 152 -19.19 22.30 -16.07
N ARG A 153 -18.99 23.13 -15.05
CA ARG A 153 -18.15 22.86 -13.86
C ARG A 153 -18.31 21.44 -13.31
N ILE A 154 -19.54 21.04 -13.00
CA ILE A 154 -19.84 19.73 -12.42
C ILE A 154 -19.55 18.58 -13.40
N LEU A 155 -19.91 18.75 -14.67
CA LEU A 155 -19.65 17.76 -15.71
C LEU A 155 -18.14 17.57 -15.93
N LEU A 156 -17.37 18.65 -15.85
CA LEU A 156 -15.92 18.64 -15.96
C LEU A 156 -15.29 17.89 -14.76
N ALA A 157 -15.78 18.13 -13.54
CA ALA A 157 -15.34 17.40 -12.36
C ALA A 157 -15.64 15.89 -12.46
N GLU A 158 -16.82 15.49 -12.91
CA GLU A 158 -17.17 14.09 -13.16
C GLU A 158 -16.28 13.46 -14.24
N PHE A 159 -16.02 14.19 -15.33
CA PHE A 159 -15.13 13.75 -16.39
C PHE A 159 -13.71 13.50 -15.89
N TYR A 160 -13.18 14.39 -15.03
CA TYR A 160 -11.87 14.20 -14.41
C TYR A 160 -11.80 12.97 -13.52
N ALA A 161 -12.79 12.78 -12.64
CA ALA A 161 -12.88 11.60 -11.79
C ALA A 161 -12.92 10.32 -12.63
N PHE A 162 -13.71 10.31 -13.72
CA PHE A 162 -13.81 9.20 -14.66
C PHE A 162 -12.49 8.95 -15.41
N PHE A 163 -11.84 10.00 -15.90
CA PHE A 163 -10.60 9.91 -16.66
C PHE A 163 -9.49 9.23 -15.85
N ILE A 164 -9.26 9.67 -14.61
CA ILE A 164 -8.25 9.08 -13.73
C ILE A 164 -8.58 7.61 -13.40
N MET A 165 -9.85 7.31 -13.14
CA MET A 165 -10.31 5.94 -12.93
C MET A 165 -9.99 5.04 -14.13
N VAL A 166 -10.31 5.46 -15.36
CA VAL A 166 -10.05 4.68 -16.57
C VAL A 166 -8.55 4.43 -16.77
N VAL A 167 -7.72 5.47 -16.58
CA VAL A 167 -6.26 5.36 -16.66
C VAL A 167 -5.74 4.32 -15.66
N LEU A 168 -6.20 4.39 -14.41
CA LEU A 168 -5.81 3.47 -13.35
C LEU A 168 -6.25 2.03 -13.60
N VAL A 169 -7.48 1.81 -14.07
CA VAL A 169 -8.01 0.47 -14.38
C VAL A 169 -7.32 -0.12 -15.61
N ALA A 170 -7.05 0.68 -16.64
CA ALA A 170 -6.43 0.23 -17.89
C ALA A 170 -4.93 -0.07 -17.74
N LEU A 171 -4.17 0.82 -17.09
CA LEU A 171 -2.73 0.63 -16.89
C LEU A 171 -2.42 -0.25 -15.67
N GLY A 172 -3.32 -0.31 -14.70
CA GLY A 172 -3.08 -0.86 -13.38
C GLY A 172 -2.31 0.11 -12.48
N PRO A 173 -2.50 0.06 -11.14
CA PRO A 173 -1.82 0.96 -10.20
C PRO A 173 -0.29 0.96 -10.36
N LYS A 174 0.32 -0.22 -10.54
CA LYS A 174 1.77 -0.38 -10.64
C LYS A 174 2.41 0.41 -11.80
N ARG A 175 1.72 0.55 -12.93
CA ARG A 175 2.24 1.28 -14.11
C ARG A 175 1.82 2.75 -14.13
N ALA A 176 0.71 3.09 -13.49
CA ALA A 176 0.24 4.47 -13.39
C ALA A 176 1.03 5.28 -12.35
N VAL A 177 1.43 4.67 -11.23
CA VAL A 177 2.16 5.35 -10.13
C VAL A 177 3.42 6.08 -10.61
N PRO A 178 4.31 5.51 -11.44
CA PRO A 178 5.48 6.25 -11.97
C PRO A 178 5.12 7.53 -12.74
N ILE A 179 4.00 7.54 -13.46
CA ILE A 179 3.52 8.73 -14.19
C ILE A 179 3.10 9.81 -13.19
N PHE A 180 2.42 9.39 -12.11
CA PHE A 180 2.03 10.29 -11.03
C PHE A 180 3.23 10.88 -10.29
N LEU A 181 4.28 10.09 -10.07
CA LEU A 181 5.52 10.53 -9.43
C LEU A 181 6.25 11.61 -10.25
N ILE A 182 6.27 11.49 -11.58
CA ILE A 182 6.90 12.49 -12.46
C ILE A 182 6.14 13.82 -12.35
N GLY A 183 4.80 13.78 -12.42
CA GLY A 183 3.96 14.98 -12.29
C GLY A 183 4.07 15.62 -10.90
N GLY A 184 3.99 14.82 -9.83
CA GLY A 184 4.17 15.27 -8.46
C GLY A 184 5.55 15.89 -8.21
N GLY A 185 6.60 15.29 -8.77
CA GLY A 185 7.96 15.81 -8.68
C GLY A 185 8.16 17.13 -9.41
N ALA A 186 7.69 17.24 -10.65
CA ALA A 186 7.77 18.47 -11.43
C ALA A 186 7.04 19.63 -10.73
N PHE A 187 5.84 19.39 -10.20
CA PHE A 187 5.10 20.39 -9.44
C PHE A 187 5.79 20.76 -8.13
N THR A 188 6.28 19.78 -7.35
CA THR A 188 6.99 20.05 -6.09
C THR A 188 8.17 20.99 -6.31
N ILE A 189 8.96 20.74 -7.35
CA ILE A 189 10.10 21.59 -7.72
C ILE A 189 9.63 22.99 -8.14
N PHE A 190 8.60 23.07 -8.99
CA PHE A 190 8.01 24.33 -9.40
C PHE A 190 7.54 25.15 -8.20
N THR A 191 6.78 24.56 -7.28
CA THR A 191 6.20 25.25 -6.13
C THR A 191 7.26 25.72 -5.15
N ILE A 192 8.34 24.96 -4.92
CA ILE A 192 9.48 25.42 -4.11
C ILE A 192 10.08 26.70 -4.70
N VAL A 193 10.34 26.70 -6.00
CA VAL A 193 10.92 27.87 -6.69
C VAL A 193 9.94 29.04 -6.67
N ALA A 194 8.67 28.81 -7.02
CA ALA A 194 7.64 29.83 -7.08
C ALA A 194 7.37 30.46 -5.71
N LEU A 195 7.24 29.67 -4.64
CA LEU A 195 7.03 30.20 -3.28
C LEU A 195 8.25 30.94 -2.73
N THR A 196 9.46 30.50 -3.10
CA THR A 196 10.68 31.24 -2.74
C THR A 196 10.68 32.62 -3.40
N LEU A 197 10.26 32.71 -4.66
CA LEU A 197 10.10 33.99 -5.38
C LEU A 197 9.00 34.85 -4.76
N VAL A 198 7.81 34.29 -4.54
CA VAL A 198 6.67 34.97 -3.90
C VAL A 198 7.07 35.54 -2.54
N SER A 199 7.68 34.72 -1.67
CA SER A 199 8.05 35.14 -0.32
C SER A 199 9.16 36.18 -0.34
N GLY A 200 10.18 35.99 -1.20
CA GLY A 200 11.25 36.97 -1.38
C GLY A 200 10.71 38.32 -1.83
N ALA A 201 9.80 38.31 -2.81
CA ALA A 201 9.13 39.51 -3.30
C ALA A 201 8.23 40.15 -2.23
N ALA A 202 7.45 39.38 -1.47
CA ALA A 202 6.62 39.90 -0.40
C ALA A 202 7.45 40.62 0.69
N VAL A 203 8.64 40.10 1.00
CA VAL A 203 9.59 40.77 1.91
C VAL A 203 10.15 42.06 1.31
N SER A 204 10.58 42.02 0.04
CA SER A 204 11.25 43.14 -0.61
C SER A 204 10.32 44.25 -1.07
N PHE A 205 9.09 43.91 -1.47
CA PHE A 205 8.14 44.79 -2.15
C PHE A 205 6.73 44.66 -1.53
N PRO A 206 6.57 45.09 -0.27
CA PRO A 206 5.27 45.06 0.38
C PRO A 206 4.23 45.98 -0.24
N GLU A 207 4.66 47.02 -0.94
CA GLU A 207 3.81 47.99 -1.61
C GLU A 207 2.98 47.39 -2.74
N TRP A 208 3.29 46.18 -3.24
CA TRP A 208 2.51 45.50 -4.29
C TRP A 208 1.12 45.07 -3.84
N SER A 209 0.75 45.27 -2.57
CA SER A 209 -0.59 44.99 -2.04
C SER A 209 -1.72 45.68 -2.82
N PHE A 210 -1.45 46.83 -3.46
CA PHE A 210 -2.47 47.54 -4.26
C PHE A 210 -3.00 46.72 -5.46
N LEU A 211 -2.22 45.74 -5.95
CA LEU A 211 -2.65 44.87 -7.04
C LEU A 211 -3.74 43.88 -6.62
N THR A 212 -3.79 43.54 -5.33
CA THR A 212 -4.69 42.53 -4.80
C THR A 212 -6.15 42.89 -5.06
N ASP A 213 -6.56 44.11 -4.72
CA ASP A 213 -7.96 44.54 -4.86
C ASP A 213 -8.41 44.52 -6.31
N GLY A 214 -7.60 45.07 -7.23
CA GLY A 214 -7.92 45.03 -8.66
C GLY A 214 -7.95 43.61 -9.25
N ILE A 215 -7.12 42.68 -8.77
CA ILE A 215 -7.16 41.28 -9.21
C ILE A 215 -8.45 40.61 -8.72
N VAL A 216 -8.80 40.80 -7.45
CA VAL A 216 -10.00 40.19 -6.83
C VAL A 216 -11.27 40.71 -7.50
N ASN A 217 -11.42 42.03 -7.64
CA ASN A 217 -12.59 42.65 -8.28
C ASN A 217 -12.77 42.15 -9.72
N ARG A 218 -11.67 42.02 -10.48
CA ARG A 218 -11.72 41.46 -11.83
C ARG A 218 -12.24 40.02 -11.84
N LEU A 219 -11.82 39.20 -10.88
CA LEU A 219 -12.20 37.80 -10.79
C LEU A 219 -13.66 37.64 -10.33
N GLU A 220 -14.14 38.44 -9.38
CA GLU A 220 -15.56 38.51 -9.00
C GLU A 220 -16.42 38.97 -10.18
N ALA A 221 -16.01 40.03 -10.88
CA ALA A 221 -16.72 40.55 -12.05
C ALA A 221 -16.75 39.57 -13.24
N ALA A 222 -15.82 38.61 -13.28
CA ALA A 222 -15.81 37.53 -14.26
C ALA A 222 -16.69 36.33 -13.84
N GLY A 223 -17.28 36.37 -12.64
CA GLY A 223 -18.03 35.26 -12.05
C GLY A 223 -17.13 34.07 -11.69
N VAL A 224 -15.83 34.30 -11.53
CA VAL A 224 -14.85 33.27 -11.18
C VAL A 224 -14.78 33.09 -9.66
N ILE A 225 -14.91 34.18 -8.90
CA ILE A 225 -15.03 34.14 -7.45
C ILE A 225 -16.50 34.27 -7.08
N GLU A 226 -17.00 33.32 -6.28
CA GLU A 226 -18.38 33.33 -5.79
C GLU A 226 -18.53 34.08 -4.45
N HIS A 227 -17.49 34.06 -3.61
CA HIS A 227 -17.51 34.68 -2.28
C HIS A 227 -16.12 35.16 -1.85
N VAL A 228 -16.04 36.37 -1.30
CA VAL A 228 -14.82 36.97 -0.73
C VAL A 228 -15.03 37.28 0.74
N VAL A 229 -14.04 36.97 1.57
CA VAL A 229 -14.06 37.26 3.00
C VAL A 229 -12.90 38.17 3.38
N ARG A 230 -13.25 39.38 3.85
CA ARG A 230 -12.32 40.42 4.33
C ARG A 230 -12.51 40.67 5.83
N ALA A 231 -11.46 41.22 6.47
CA ALA A 231 -11.55 41.66 7.86
C ALA A 231 -12.40 42.94 7.93
N GLN A 232 -13.56 42.89 8.60
CA GLN A 232 -14.52 43.99 8.64
C GLN A 232 -14.14 45.12 9.63
N GLN A 233 -13.28 44.84 10.61
CA GLN A 233 -12.87 45.80 11.65
C GLN A 233 -11.42 45.52 12.08
N ASP A 234 -10.75 46.48 12.72
CA ASP A 234 -9.42 46.25 13.30
C ASP A 234 -9.45 45.13 14.35
N LEU A 235 -8.42 44.28 14.37
CA LEU A 235 -8.30 43.17 15.34
C LEU A 235 -8.41 43.65 16.79
N GLN A 236 -7.94 44.86 17.09
CA GLN A 236 -7.99 45.47 18.43
C GLN A 236 -9.42 45.83 18.87
N ALA A 237 -10.36 45.93 17.94
CA ALA A 237 -11.76 46.17 18.22
C ALA A 237 -12.51 44.88 18.59
N LEU A 238 -11.95 43.70 18.31
CA LEU A 238 -12.58 42.43 18.63
C LEU A 238 -12.46 42.08 20.12
N ALA A 239 -13.56 41.58 20.70
CA ALA A 239 -13.53 41.01 22.04
C ALA A 239 -12.63 39.75 22.07
N PRO A 240 -11.89 39.49 23.16
CA PRO A 240 -11.02 38.31 23.25
C PRO A 240 -11.75 36.98 22.99
N THR A 241 -13.02 36.87 23.38
CA THR A 241 -13.86 35.70 23.11
C THR A 241 -14.07 35.45 21.63
N VAL A 242 -14.27 36.52 20.84
CA VAL A 242 -14.43 36.44 19.39
C VAL A 242 -13.10 36.04 18.75
N VAL A 243 -11.98 36.58 19.22
CA VAL A 243 -10.64 36.18 18.75
C VAL A 243 -10.39 34.69 18.99
N PHE A 244 -10.73 34.17 20.18
CA PHE A 244 -10.61 32.73 20.46
C PHE A 244 -11.53 31.88 19.57
N GLN A 245 -12.76 32.33 19.32
CA GLN A 245 -13.68 31.62 18.43
C GLN A 245 -13.16 31.57 17.00
N LEU A 246 -12.71 32.70 16.45
CA LEU A 246 -12.10 32.78 15.12
C LEU A 246 -10.81 31.96 15.04
N PHE A 247 -10.01 31.95 16.11
CA PHE A 247 -8.82 31.10 16.20
C PHE A 247 -9.16 29.62 16.08
N PHE A 248 -10.14 29.12 16.85
CA PHE A 248 -10.53 27.71 16.76
C PHE A 248 -11.20 27.36 15.43
N ARG A 249 -12.00 28.27 14.86
CA ARG A 249 -12.61 28.09 13.53
C ARG A 249 -11.54 28.04 12.44
N SER A 250 -10.62 29.01 12.41
CA SER A 250 -9.45 29.01 11.52
C SER A 250 -8.62 27.74 11.67
N MET A 251 -8.38 27.31 12.91
CA MET A 251 -7.65 26.08 13.19
C MET A 251 -8.39 24.87 12.60
N SER A 252 -9.71 24.76 12.78
CA SER A 252 -10.51 23.65 12.23
C SER A 252 -10.44 23.55 10.71
N SER A 253 -10.41 24.70 10.01
CA SER A 253 -10.33 24.75 8.55
C SER A 253 -8.90 24.49 8.04
N ALA A 254 -7.90 25.12 8.67
CA ALA A 254 -6.49 24.95 8.30
C ALA A 254 -5.96 23.52 8.55
N MET A 255 -6.63 22.71 9.37
CA MET A 255 -6.27 21.30 9.59
C MET A 255 -6.22 20.51 8.28
N LEU A 256 -7.05 20.87 7.30
CA LEU A 256 -7.13 20.17 6.03
C LEU A 256 -5.78 19.99 5.31
N GLY A 257 -4.91 20.99 5.34
CA GLY A 257 -3.62 20.89 4.63
C GLY A 257 -2.65 19.85 5.19
N PHE A 258 -3.04 19.13 6.26
CA PHE A 258 -2.29 17.99 6.79
C PHE A 258 -2.89 16.62 6.42
N SER A 259 -3.96 16.57 5.64
CA SER A 259 -4.68 15.33 5.32
C SER A 259 -3.82 14.29 4.60
N GLY A 260 -2.97 14.71 3.65
CA GLY A 260 -2.07 13.81 2.90
C GLY A 260 -1.01 13.10 3.75
N TYR A 261 -0.95 13.37 5.05
CA TYR A 261 0.00 12.74 5.97
C TYR A 261 -0.36 11.29 6.32
N GLU A 262 -1.64 10.88 6.22
CA GLU A 262 -2.04 9.47 6.40
C GLU A 262 -1.64 8.59 5.19
N VAL A 263 -1.40 9.20 4.02
CA VAL A 263 -1.02 8.46 2.81
C VAL A 263 0.39 7.87 2.92
N ILE A 264 1.30 8.52 3.67
CA ILE A 264 2.73 8.09 3.77
C ILE A 264 2.87 6.66 4.31
N PRO A 265 2.27 6.31 5.46
CA PRO A 265 2.33 4.93 5.93
C PRO A 265 1.50 3.97 5.06
N ALA A 266 0.39 4.44 4.47
CA ALA A 266 -0.48 3.61 3.63
C ALA A 266 0.23 3.16 2.34
N SER A 267 0.91 4.08 1.66
CA SER A 267 1.73 3.81 0.46
C SER A 267 3.12 3.25 0.82
N GLY A 268 3.60 3.51 2.03
CA GLY A 268 4.86 3.02 2.59
C GLY A 268 5.01 1.49 2.62
N LYS A 269 3.92 0.72 2.47
CA LYS A 269 3.98 -0.73 2.27
C LYS A 269 4.82 -1.12 1.04
N HIS A 270 4.88 -0.26 0.02
CA HIS A 270 5.66 -0.44 -1.20
C HIS A 270 7.01 0.28 -1.15
N ALA A 271 7.42 0.79 0.01
CA ALA A 271 8.70 1.49 0.16
C ALA A 271 9.91 0.57 -0.03
N ALA A 272 11.01 1.15 -0.51
CA ALA A 272 12.30 0.48 -0.58
C ALA A 272 12.81 0.08 0.81
N LYS A 273 13.55 -1.04 0.91
CA LYS A 273 14.09 -1.54 2.18
C LYS A 273 15.37 -0.76 2.56
N PRO A 274 15.58 -0.43 3.86
CA PRO A 274 14.69 -0.64 5.00
C PRO A 274 13.48 0.33 5.02
N LYS A 275 12.26 -0.23 4.98
CA LYS A 275 11.00 0.52 4.78
C LYS A 275 10.76 1.59 5.84
N TRP A 276 10.98 1.26 7.12
CA TRP A 276 10.78 2.21 8.22
C TRP A 276 11.64 3.48 8.06
N LYS A 277 12.85 3.35 7.49
CA LYS A 277 13.77 4.48 7.31
C LYS A 277 13.26 5.39 6.21
N VAL A 278 12.79 4.81 5.11
CA VAL A 278 12.19 5.54 3.99
C VAL A 278 10.95 6.30 4.48
N ILE A 279 10.02 5.60 5.14
CA ILE A 279 8.79 6.18 5.69
C ILE A 279 9.12 7.28 6.72
N ASN A 280 10.03 7.04 7.67
CA ASN A 280 10.39 8.03 8.69
C ASN A 280 11.03 9.29 8.09
N THR A 281 11.84 9.14 7.06
CA THR A 281 12.47 10.28 6.38
C THR A 281 11.44 11.05 5.57
N ALA A 282 10.57 10.36 4.83
CA ALA A 282 9.47 10.94 4.08
C ALA A 282 8.50 11.72 5.00
N LEU A 283 8.07 11.12 6.11
CA LEU A 283 7.25 11.76 7.16
C LEU A 283 7.87 13.09 7.64
N THR A 284 9.19 13.11 7.89
CA THR A 284 9.88 14.32 8.35
C THR A 284 9.91 15.40 7.28
N LEU A 285 10.32 15.03 6.07
CA LEU A 285 10.47 15.97 4.97
C LEU A 285 9.13 16.52 4.54
N ALA A 286 8.09 15.69 4.48
CA ALA A 286 6.72 16.11 4.20
C ALA A 286 6.21 17.13 5.24
N ALA A 287 6.47 16.91 6.54
CA ALA A 287 6.08 17.87 7.56
C ALA A 287 6.82 19.21 7.44
N VAL A 288 8.15 19.18 7.24
CA VAL A 288 8.94 20.42 7.01
C VAL A 288 8.43 21.15 5.77
N PHE A 289 8.12 20.39 4.73
CA PHE A 289 7.63 20.91 3.48
C PHE A 289 6.27 21.58 3.63
N LEU A 290 5.26 20.89 4.16
CA LEU A 290 3.90 21.43 4.33
C LEU A 290 3.85 22.63 5.27
N ILE A 291 4.62 22.57 6.37
CA ILE A 291 4.74 23.71 7.29
C ILE A 291 5.41 24.88 6.56
N GLY A 292 6.51 24.63 5.84
CA GLY A 292 7.24 25.66 5.11
C GLY A 292 6.38 26.33 4.04
N THR A 293 5.68 25.55 3.21
CA THR A 293 4.80 26.07 2.15
C THR A 293 3.68 26.92 2.74
N GLY A 294 3.02 26.47 3.81
CA GLY A 294 1.93 27.22 4.44
C GLY A 294 2.40 28.49 5.14
N VAL A 295 3.58 28.48 5.80
CA VAL A 295 4.17 29.71 6.37
C VAL A 295 4.45 30.74 5.28
N PHE A 296 5.08 30.31 4.18
CA PHE A 296 5.45 31.21 3.08
C PHE A 296 4.23 31.83 2.40
N GLN A 297 3.20 31.03 2.13
CA GLN A 297 1.94 31.51 1.57
C GLN A 297 1.20 32.46 2.53
N LEU A 298 0.95 32.05 3.78
CA LEU A 298 0.26 32.92 4.75
C LEU A 298 1.00 34.24 4.99
N PHE A 299 2.33 34.20 4.99
CA PHE A 299 3.14 35.41 5.10
C PHE A 299 2.97 36.34 3.89
N ALA A 300 3.03 35.80 2.67
CA ALA A 300 2.81 36.59 1.45
C ALA A 300 1.38 37.15 1.39
N ALA A 301 0.38 36.32 1.69
CA ALA A 301 -1.01 36.72 1.78
C ALA A 301 -1.24 37.84 2.81
N GLN A 302 -0.64 37.74 4.00
CA GLN A 302 -0.70 38.83 4.99
C GLN A 302 -0.04 40.09 4.45
N ARG A 303 1.13 39.96 3.80
CA ARG A 303 1.92 41.13 3.40
C ARG A 303 1.29 41.90 2.25
N TRP A 304 0.62 41.20 1.33
CA TRP A 304 -0.12 41.78 0.22
C TRP A 304 -1.63 41.92 0.47
N ASN A 305 -2.08 41.68 1.72
CA ASN A 305 -3.47 41.79 2.14
C ASN A 305 -4.45 40.98 1.27
N ILE A 306 -4.07 39.76 0.89
CA ILE A 306 -4.90 38.91 0.02
C ILE A 306 -6.07 38.34 0.82
N PRO A 307 -7.33 38.60 0.42
CA PRO A 307 -8.50 38.08 1.11
C PRO A 307 -8.68 36.57 0.86
N SER A 308 -9.60 35.95 1.58
CA SER A 308 -10.03 34.59 1.24
C SER A 308 -11.05 34.63 0.11
N THR A 309 -10.82 33.88 -0.95
CA THR A 309 -11.58 33.92 -2.21
C THR A 309 -12.08 32.53 -2.59
N GLU A 310 -13.38 32.27 -2.58
CA GLU A 310 -13.94 30.98 -3.00
C GLU A 310 -13.90 30.85 -4.54
N GLY A 311 -13.29 29.78 -5.06
CA GLY A 311 -13.15 29.52 -6.51
C GLY A 311 -11.79 29.90 -7.10
N TYR A 312 -11.02 30.79 -6.47
CA TYR A 312 -9.66 31.16 -6.88
C TYR A 312 -8.68 31.02 -5.71
N SER A 313 -7.64 30.18 -5.82
CA SER A 313 -6.73 29.97 -4.69
C SER A 313 -5.89 31.23 -4.41
N THR A 314 -5.67 31.52 -3.12
CA THR A 314 -4.77 32.62 -2.67
C THR A 314 -3.39 32.52 -3.34
N LEU A 315 -2.90 31.30 -3.56
CA LEU A 315 -1.64 31.02 -4.24
C LEU A 315 -1.61 31.54 -5.69
N LEU A 316 -2.72 31.46 -6.42
CA LEU A 316 -2.77 31.96 -7.80
C LEU A 316 -2.79 33.49 -7.85
N ILE A 317 -3.33 34.16 -6.83
CA ILE A 317 -3.26 35.64 -6.70
C ILE A 317 -1.81 36.05 -6.47
N GLU A 318 -1.10 35.35 -5.59
CA GLU A 318 0.34 35.55 -5.38
C GLU A 318 1.15 35.38 -6.67
N TYR A 319 0.83 34.36 -7.46
CA TYR A 319 1.48 34.12 -8.76
C TYR A 319 1.16 35.18 -9.80
N GLU A 320 -0.04 35.76 -9.79
CA GLU A 320 -0.42 36.83 -10.71
C GLU A 320 0.31 38.13 -10.40
N ILE A 321 0.48 38.46 -9.12
CA ILE A 321 1.31 39.59 -8.67
C ILE A 321 2.75 39.40 -9.19
N ILE A 322 3.34 38.22 -8.99
CA ILE A 322 4.69 37.91 -9.51
C ILE A 322 4.76 37.97 -11.04
N ALA A 323 3.74 37.47 -11.73
CA ALA A 323 3.69 37.46 -13.18
C ALA A 323 3.65 38.88 -13.76
N ALA A 324 2.91 39.79 -13.14
CA ALA A 324 2.83 41.20 -13.54
C ALA A 324 4.09 42.00 -13.15
N GLN A 325 4.58 41.82 -11.93
CA GLN A 325 5.64 42.67 -11.37
C GLN A 325 7.05 42.18 -11.67
N THR A 326 7.31 40.86 -11.55
CA THR A 326 8.66 40.30 -11.68
C THR A 326 8.96 39.82 -13.10
N PHE A 327 8.02 39.14 -13.73
CA PHE A 327 8.18 38.62 -15.09
C PHE A 327 7.59 39.53 -16.17
N GLY A 328 6.82 40.54 -15.76
CA GLY A 328 6.22 41.54 -16.61
C GLY A 328 7.02 42.85 -16.67
N THR A 329 6.36 43.92 -17.07
CA THR A 329 6.96 45.27 -17.14
C THR A 329 6.93 46.02 -15.81
N GLY A 330 6.30 45.45 -14.77
CA GLY A 330 5.98 46.16 -13.55
C GLY A 330 4.75 47.06 -13.74
N ILE A 331 4.02 47.28 -12.65
CA ILE A 331 2.88 48.20 -12.58
C ILE A 331 3.01 49.04 -11.33
N THR A 332 2.77 50.33 -11.46
CA THR A 332 2.56 51.26 -10.37
C THR A 332 1.11 51.76 -10.37
N PRO A 333 0.58 52.27 -9.25
CA PRO A 333 -0.78 52.83 -9.22
C PRO A 333 -1.02 53.89 -10.30
N ASP A 334 0.02 54.67 -10.65
CA ASP A 334 -0.04 55.73 -11.66
C ASP A 334 -0.22 55.21 -13.10
N ASP A 335 0.09 53.92 -13.34
CA ASP A 335 -0.08 53.29 -14.66
C ASP A 335 -1.55 52.90 -14.96
N ILE A 336 -2.42 52.92 -13.95
CA ILE A 336 -3.85 52.61 -14.08
C ILE A 336 -4.60 53.88 -14.49
N VAL A 337 -4.45 54.26 -15.75
CA VAL A 337 -5.13 55.43 -16.32
C VAL A 337 -6.43 54.99 -17.00
N VAL A 338 -7.56 55.42 -16.42
CA VAL A 338 -8.89 55.25 -16.99
C VAL A 338 -9.02 56.05 -18.28
N THR A 339 -9.26 55.38 -19.40
CA THR A 339 -9.46 56.02 -20.70
C THR A 339 -10.94 56.23 -21.00
N GLN A 340 -11.25 57.08 -21.99
CA GLN A 340 -12.63 57.25 -22.45
C GLN A 340 -13.21 55.93 -23.01
N ALA A 341 -12.38 55.05 -23.56
CA ALA A 341 -12.81 53.74 -24.01
C ALA A 341 -13.24 52.84 -22.84
N ASP A 342 -12.51 52.90 -21.72
CA ASP A 342 -12.86 52.15 -20.50
C ASP A 342 -14.17 52.68 -19.89
N ARG A 343 -14.37 54.01 -19.86
CA ARG A 343 -15.64 54.63 -19.43
C ARG A 343 -16.83 54.23 -20.32
N ASN A 344 -16.64 54.24 -21.64
CA ASN A 344 -17.70 53.83 -22.56
C ASN A 344 -18.03 52.32 -22.43
N ALA A 345 -17.01 51.48 -22.17
CA ALA A 345 -17.21 50.07 -21.90
C ALA A 345 -17.94 49.83 -20.57
N ALA A 346 -17.64 50.63 -19.54
CA ALA A 346 -18.35 50.61 -18.26
C ALA A 346 -19.83 51.00 -18.41
N VAL A 347 -20.13 52.07 -19.15
CA VAL A 347 -21.51 52.47 -19.48
C VAL A 347 -22.26 51.34 -20.17
N ASN A 348 -21.68 50.76 -21.22
CA ASN A 348 -22.31 49.63 -21.93
C ASN A 348 -22.54 48.42 -21.00
N ARG A 349 -21.61 48.18 -20.06
CA ARG A 349 -21.73 47.08 -19.08
C ARG A 349 -22.89 47.34 -18.13
N VAL A 350 -22.97 48.54 -17.54
CA VAL A 350 -24.09 48.96 -16.67
C VAL A 350 -25.43 48.90 -17.40
N GLU A 351 -25.50 49.39 -18.64
CA GLU A 351 -26.72 49.36 -19.46
C GLU A 351 -27.15 47.93 -19.84
N SER A 352 -26.21 46.98 -19.91
CA SER A 352 -26.47 45.57 -20.21
C SER A 352 -26.78 44.70 -19.00
N MET A 353 -26.61 45.23 -17.78
CA MET A 353 -26.90 44.50 -16.55
C MET A 353 -28.41 44.43 -16.32
N SER A 354 -28.90 43.24 -15.93
CA SER A 354 -30.29 43.09 -15.51
C SER A 354 -30.56 43.87 -14.21
N ALA A 355 -31.81 44.28 -13.96
CA ALA A 355 -32.16 45.00 -12.72
C ALA A 355 -31.82 44.20 -11.44
N GLU A 356 -31.88 42.85 -11.50
CA GLU A 356 -31.42 41.97 -10.40
C GLU A 356 -29.89 41.95 -10.27
N SER A 357 -29.15 41.92 -11.39
CA SER A 357 -27.68 41.96 -11.38
C SER A 357 -27.12 43.31 -10.91
N ALA A 358 -27.78 44.43 -11.23
CA ALA A 358 -27.40 45.76 -10.76
C ALA A 358 -27.58 45.90 -9.24
N GLN A 359 -28.64 45.31 -8.68
CA GLN A 359 -28.86 45.25 -7.23
C GLN A 359 -27.82 44.37 -6.53
N GLN A 360 -27.44 43.24 -7.13
CA GLN A 360 -26.41 42.35 -6.60
C GLN A 360 -25.00 42.98 -6.65
N THR A 361 -24.65 43.67 -7.75
CA THR A 361 -23.35 44.38 -7.85
C THR A 361 -23.26 45.55 -6.88
N LEU A 362 -24.38 46.22 -6.58
CA LEU A 362 -24.45 47.18 -5.48
C LEU A 362 -24.33 46.49 -4.10
N GLU A 363 -24.91 45.32 -3.89
CA GLU A 363 -24.76 44.57 -2.63
C GLU A 363 -23.38 43.88 -2.42
N LEU A 364 -22.57 43.71 -3.48
CA LEU A 364 -21.34 42.91 -3.48
C LEU A 364 -20.05 43.68 -3.13
N GLY A 365 -20.07 45.01 -3.05
CA GLY A 365 -18.92 45.80 -2.60
C GLY A 365 -18.84 45.90 -1.08
N GLU A 366 -18.22 44.93 -0.39
CA GLU A 366 -18.06 44.94 1.08
C GLU A 366 -17.20 46.10 1.64
N ASP A 367 -16.58 46.94 0.80
CA ASP A 367 -15.92 48.19 1.22
C ASP A 367 -16.91 49.34 1.48
N HIS A 368 -18.20 49.14 1.17
CA HIS A 368 -19.27 50.09 1.39
C HIS A 368 -20.23 49.55 2.45
N THR A 369 -20.43 50.32 3.53
CA THR A 369 -21.49 50.01 4.49
C THR A 369 -22.86 50.12 3.81
N PRO A 370 -23.94 49.51 4.33
CA PRO A 370 -25.29 49.69 3.77
C PRO A 370 -25.69 51.18 3.62
N ASP A 371 -25.11 52.06 4.44
CA ASP A 371 -25.25 53.52 4.37
C ASP A 371 -24.46 54.17 3.21
N ASP A 372 -23.38 53.55 2.70
CA ASP A 372 -22.58 54.03 1.56
C ASP A 372 -23.24 53.68 0.21
N LEU A 373 -23.92 52.54 0.14
CA LEU A 373 -24.63 52.05 -1.06
C LEU A 373 -25.95 52.77 -1.33
N GLU A 374 -26.63 53.27 -0.29
CA GLU A 374 -27.81 54.15 -0.45
C GLU A 374 -27.45 55.55 -1.02
N GLY A 375 -26.16 55.87 -1.16
CA GLY A 375 -25.65 57.17 -1.63
C GLY A 375 -24.86 57.16 -2.96
N MET A 376 -24.56 56.00 -3.55
CA MET A 376 -23.76 55.95 -4.79
C MET A 376 -24.58 56.41 -6.00
N THR A 377 -24.09 57.45 -6.66
CA THR A 377 -24.63 57.91 -7.93
C THR A 377 -24.25 56.95 -9.06
N GLU A 378 -25.10 56.83 -10.08
CA GLU A 378 -24.82 56.03 -11.30
C GLU A 378 -23.46 56.39 -11.93
N GLU A 379 -23.04 57.65 -11.80
CA GLU A 379 -21.75 58.14 -12.26
C GLU A 379 -20.56 57.57 -11.46
N GLN A 380 -20.71 57.38 -10.14
CA GLN A 380 -19.69 56.73 -9.31
C GLN A 380 -19.55 55.24 -9.63
N LEU A 381 -20.66 54.54 -9.86
CA LEU A 381 -20.65 53.14 -10.29
C LEU A 381 -19.96 52.97 -11.65
N ILE A 382 -20.22 53.87 -12.60
CA ILE A 382 -19.54 53.88 -13.91
C ILE A 382 -18.04 54.15 -13.75
N GLU A 383 -17.62 55.05 -12.84
CA GLU A 383 -16.21 55.34 -12.62
C GLU A 383 -15.47 54.16 -11.98
N GLU A 384 -16.10 53.43 -11.06
CA GLU A 384 -15.53 52.24 -10.44
C GLU A 384 -15.38 51.09 -11.45
N ILE A 385 -16.43 50.80 -12.23
CA ILE A 385 -16.36 49.79 -13.30
C ILE A 385 -15.34 50.19 -14.37
N ALA A 386 -15.23 51.48 -14.69
CA ALA A 386 -14.23 51.97 -15.64
C ALA A 386 -12.80 51.81 -15.09
N TYR A 387 -12.61 51.98 -13.78
CA TYR A 387 -11.35 51.70 -13.11
C TYR A 387 -10.99 50.21 -13.17
N ASP A 388 -11.92 49.31 -12.90
CA ASP A 388 -11.69 47.86 -12.98
C ASP A 388 -11.34 47.40 -14.40
N ILE A 389 -12.00 47.97 -15.41
CA ILE A 389 -11.68 47.71 -16.82
C ILE A 389 -10.27 48.22 -17.16
N ALA A 390 -9.92 49.42 -16.70
CA ALA A 390 -8.59 49.99 -16.90
C ALA A 390 -7.51 49.16 -16.19
N PHE A 391 -7.76 48.74 -14.95
CA PHE A 391 -6.89 47.84 -14.20
C PHE A 391 -6.68 46.52 -14.94
N SER A 392 -7.77 45.87 -15.35
CA SER A 392 -7.75 44.59 -16.08
C SER A 392 -6.97 44.69 -17.39
N ARG A 393 -7.09 45.80 -18.10
CA ARG A 393 -6.31 46.11 -19.30
C ARG A 393 -4.82 46.28 -18.96
N THR A 394 -4.50 47.08 -17.96
CA THR A 394 -3.12 47.36 -17.56
C THR A 394 -2.41 46.12 -17.03
N ILE A 395 -3.04 45.33 -16.16
CA ILE A 395 -2.44 44.09 -15.63
C ILE A 395 -2.20 43.06 -16.72
N SER A 396 -3.18 42.86 -17.62
CA SER A 396 -3.05 41.93 -18.73
C SER A 396 -1.94 42.35 -19.70
N ALA A 397 -1.77 43.66 -19.93
CA ALA A 397 -0.69 44.19 -20.75
C ALA A 397 0.67 44.04 -20.08
N ALA A 398 0.76 44.33 -18.78
CA ALA A 398 2.00 44.35 -18.02
C ALA A 398 2.61 42.96 -17.82
N SER A 399 1.81 41.89 -17.65
CA SER A 399 2.35 40.54 -17.51
C SER A 399 3.20 40.09 -18.71
N GLY A 400 2.99 40.67 -19.89
CA GLY A 400 3.71 40.30 -21.10
C GLY A 400 3.60 38.82 -21.50
N PRO A 401 4.38 38.35 -22.49
CA PRO A 401 4.37 36.93 -22.89
C PRO A 401 4.91 35.99 -21.80
N THR A 402 5.95 36.42 -21.07
CA THR A 402 6.63 35.62 -20.06
C THR A 402 5.76 35.41 -18.82
N GLY A 403 5.16 36.47 -18.27
CA GLY A 403 4.26 36.38 -17.12
C GLY A 403 3.00 35.57 -17.43
N ARG A 404 2.39 35.76 -18.61
CA ARG A 404 1.27 34.91 -19.06
C ARG A 404 1.65 33.45 -19.21
N SER A 405 2.84 33.15 -19.73
CA SER A 405 3.34 31.77 -19.82
C SER A 405 3.57 31.17 -18.44
N PHE A 406 4.11 31.93 -17.49
CA PHE A 406 4.27 31.50 -16.10
C PHE A 406 2.92 31.17 -15.46
N LEU A 407 1.92 32.05 -15.58
CA LEU A 407 0.57 31.80 -15.05
C LEU A 407 -0.11 30.60 -15.69
N ALA A 408 -0.01 30.46 -17.02
CA ALA A 408 -0.56 29.31 -17.73
C ALA A 408 0.10 28.01 -17.26
N VAL A 409 1.43 27.99 -17.12
CA VAL A 409 2.15 26.82 -16.59
C VAL A 409 1.76 26.54 -15.15
N ALA A 410 1.66 27.55 -14.29
CA ALA A 410 1.25 27.40 -12.90
C ALA A 410 -0.16 26.81 -12.77
N GLY A 411 -1.12 27.36 -13.53
CA GLY A 411 -2.51 26.88 -13.56
C GLY A 411 -2.63 25.46 -14.11
N VAL A 412 -1.95 25.14 -15.23
CA VAL A 412 -1.96 23.78 -15.80
C VAL A 412 -1.32 22.78 -14.84
N LEU A 413 -0.18 23.11 -14.23
CA LEU A 413 0.46 22.23 -13.27
C LEU A 413 -0.39 22.04 -12.00
N LEU A 414 -1.09 23.10 -11.55
CA LEU A 414 -2.03 23.00 -10.43
C LEU A 414 -3.24 22.13 -10.80
N ALA A 415 -3.81 22.25 -12.00
CA ALA A 415 -4.88 21.35 -12.44
C ALA A 415 -4.38 19.89 -12.50
N ILE A 416 -3.19 19.66 -13.07
CA ILE A 416 -2.58 18.32 -13.14
C ILE A 416 -2.38 17.75 -11.74
N ILE A 417 -1.83 18.51 -10.78
CA ILE A 417 -1.56 17.98 -9.44
C ILE A 417 -2.86 17.62 -8.71
N LEU A 418 -3.93 18.41 -8.89
CA LEU A 418 -5.27 18.11 -8.38
C LEU A 418 -5.78 16.80 -8.98
N LEU A 419 -5.60 16.55 -10.27
CA LEU A 419 -5.94 15.26 -10.88
C LEU A 419 -5.08 14.10 -10.34
N LEU A 420 -3.81 14.35 -10.05
CA LEU A 420 -2.91 13.34 -9.48
C LEU A 420 -3.27 12.98 -8.04
N ALA A 421 -3.75 13.92 -7.24
CA ALA A 421 -4.26 13.68 -5.88
C ALA A 421 -5.40 12.67 -5.86
N GLN A 422 -6.28 12.70 -6.87
CA GLN A 422 -7.33 11.67 -7.05
C GLN A 422 -6.73 10.27 -7.17
N GLY A 423 -5.57 10.14 -7.83
CA GLY A 423 -4.83 8.89 -7.93
C GLY A 423 -4.48 8.30 -6.55
N GLY A 424 -4.09 9.15 -5.60
CA GLY A 424 -3.87 8.78 -4.20
C GLY A 424 -5.15 8.26 -3.54
N GLY A 425 -6.28 8.97 -3.69
CA GLY A 425 -7.59 8.52 -3.19
C GLY A 425 -8.03 7.16 -3.76
N TYR A 426 -7.90 6.96 -5.07
CA TYR A 426 -8.25 5.70 -5.73
C TYR A 426 -7.36 4.54 -5.27
N VAL A 427 -6.04 4.70 -5.35
CA VAL A 427 -5.08 3.63 -5.03
C VAL A 427 -5.08 3.32 -3.53
N GLY A 428 -5.08 4.36 -2.68
CA GLY A 428 -5.15 4.23 -1.23
C GLY A 428 -6.46 3.58 -0.79
N GLY A 429 -7.59 4.08 -1.27
CA GLY A 429 -8.92 3.54 -0.94
C GLY A 429 -9.08 2.09 -1.38
N ALA A 430 -8.61 1.74 -2.58
CA ALA A 430 -8.63 0.36 -3.07
C ALA A 430 -7.73 -0.56 -2.24
N ALA A 431 -6.54 -0.11 -1.84
CA ALA A 431 -5.65 -0.88 -0.97
C ALA A 431 -6.27 -1.16 0.41
N VAL A 432 -7.00 -0.19 0.98
CA VAL A 432 -7.72 -0.39 2.23
C VAL A 432 -8.91 -1.34 2.06
N ALA A 433 -9.64 -1.24 0.95
CA ALA A 433 -10.69 -2.20 0.62
C ALA A 433 -10.15 -3.63 0.44
N ALA A 434 -8.99 -3.78 -0.20
CA ALA A 434 -8.30 -5.05 -0.35
C ALA A 434 -7.87 -5.64 1.00
N ASN A 435 -7.31 -4.83 1.90
CA ASN A 435 -6.96 -5.26 3.26
C ASN A 435 -8.20 -5.65 4.07
N ALA A 436 -9.29 -4.87 3.98
CA ALA A 436 -10.55 -5.21 4.62
C ALA A 436 -11.17 -6.51 4.05
N ALA A 437 -11.01 -6.76 2.75
CA ALA A 437 -11.39 -8.02 2.13
C ALA A 437 -10.53 -9.19 2.63
N ARG A 438 -9.21 -9.00 2.77
CA ARG A 438 -8.31 -10.02 3.36
C ARG A 438 -8.63 -10.31 4.82
N LEU A 439 -9.11 -9.33 5.59
CA LEU A 439 -9.63 -9.52 6.96
C LEU A 439 -11.04 -10.14 7.01
N GLY A 440 -11.64 -10.43 5.85
CA GLY A 440 -12.99 -11.00 5.79
C GLY A 440 -14.12 -10.00 6.04
N ARG A 441 -13.83 -8.70 6.10
CA ARG A 441 -14.80 -7.62 6.38
C ARG A 441 -15.53 -7.14 5.13
N LEU A 442 -14.90 -7.28 3.97
CA LEU A 442 -15.49 -7.00 2.67
C LEU A 442 -15.56 -8.27 1.81
N PRO A 443 -16.36 -8.26 0.73
CA PRO A 443 -16.39 -9.36 -0.25
C PRO A 443 -15.01 -9.62 -0.87
N GLY A 444 -14.73 -10.88 -1.22
CA GLY A 444 -13.41 -11.28 -1.71
C GLY A 444 -12.95 -10.59 -3.00
N PHE A 445 -13.86 -10.20 -3.88
CA PHE A 445 -13.50 -9.51 -5.12
C PHE A 445 -12.86 -8.13 -4.91
N PHE A 446 -13.00 -7.51 -3.72
CA PHE A 446 -12.28 -6.29 -3.38
C PHE A 446 -10.78 -6.51 -3.18
N SER A 447 -10.29 -7.76 -3.19
CA SER A 447 -8.85 -8.03 -3.24
C SER A 447 -8.21 -7.62 -4.57
N ASP A 448 -9.00 -7.42 -5.61
CA ASP A 448 -8.56 -6.81 -6.87
C ASP A 448 -8.72 -5.28 -6.78
N ASP A 449 -7.59 -4.58 -6.77
CA ASP A 449 -7.54 -3.12 -6.69
C ASP A 449 -8.38 -2.46 -7.79
N ARG A 450 -8.48 -3.05 -8.99
CA ARG A 450 -9.25 -2.47 -10.11
C ARG A 450 -10.73 -2.39 -9.79
N ILE A 451 -11.26 -3.40 -9.11
CA ILE A 451 -12.68 -3.41 -8.69
C ILE A 451 -12.88 -2.39 -7.57
N GLY A 452 -11.93 -2.31 -6.62
CA GLY A 452 -11.94 -1.27 -5.58
C GLY A 452 -12.01 0.14 -6.17
N ILE A 453 -11.14 0.45 -7.14
CA ILE A 453 -11.09 1.74 -7.83
C ILE A 453 -12.42 2.07 -8.52
N ALA A 454 -13.00 1.11 -9.26
CA ALA A 454 -14.28 1.30 -9.94
C ALA A 454 -15.44 1.56 -8.98
N VAL A 455 -15.48 0.87 -7.83
CA VAL A 455 -16.52 1.09 -6.80
C VAL A 455 -16.39 2.46 -6.17
N ILE A 456 -15.17 2.88 -5.81
CA ILE A 456 -14.91 4.21 -5.23
C ILE A 456 -15.33 5.30 -6.21
N TRP A 457 -14.99 5.17 -7.49
CA TRP A 457 -15.44 6.09 -8.54
C TRP A 457 -16.97 6.14 -8.62
N GLY A 458 -17.64 4.98 -8.61
CA GLY A 458 -19.10 4.94 -8.68
C GLY A 458 -19.78 5.66 -7.52
N VAL A 459 -19.19 5.59 -6.32
CA VAL A 459 -19.65 6.36 -5.17
C VAL A 459 -19.38 7.85 -5.35
N ALA A 460 -18.15 8.24 -5.74
CA ALA A 460 -17.79 9.63 -5.97
C ALA A 460 -18.68 10.29 -7.06
N PHE A 461 -18.93 9.59 -8.17
CA PHE A 461 -19.79 10.04 -9.26
C PHE A 461 -21.22 10.38 -8.80
N ILE A 462 -21.77 9.62 -7.85
CA ILE A 462 -23.09 9.92 -7.27
C ILE A 462 -23.06 11.18 -6.39
N PHE A 463 -21.95 11.42 -5.69
CA PHE A 463 -21.84 12.50 -4.71
C PHE A 463 -21.34 13.83 -5.28
N ILE A 464 -20.52 13.85 -6.34
CA ILE A 464 -20.06 15.08 -7.01
C ILE A 464 -21.21 16.05 -7.35
N PRO A 465 -22.33 15.63 -7.96
CA PRO A 465 -23.42 16.57 -8.28
C PRO A 465 -24.20 17.07 -7.04
N ILE A 466 -24.06 16.36 -5.91
CA ILE A 466 -24.71 16.67 -4.63
C ILE A 466 -23.86 17.66 -3.83
N ILE A 467 -22.54 17.42 -3.76
CA ILE A 467 -21.60 18.22 -2.97
C ILE A 467 -20.88 19.17 -3.93
N ARG A 468 -21.41 20.39 -4.08
CA ARG A 468 -20.99 21.34 -5.12
C ARG A 468 -19.89 22.31 -4.68
N GLU A 469 -19.70 22.45 -3.37
CA GLU A 469 -18.82 23.46 -2.78
C GLU A 469 -17.69 22.80 -1.98
N VAL A 470 -16.46 23.28 -2.18
CA VAL A 470 -15.26 22.76 -1.51
C VAL A 470 -15.33 22.98 0.01
N VAL A 471 -15.92 24.09 0.46
CA VAL A 471 -16.06 24.45 1.88
C VAL A 471 -16.96 23.47 2.65
N ILE A 472 -17.98 22.93 1.97
CA ILE A 472 -18.83 21.89 2.54
C ILE A 472 -18.03 20.59 2.68
N VAL A 473 -17.32 20.17 1.63
CA VAL A 473 -16.53 18.92 1.67
C VAL A 473 -15.40 18.99 2.70
N GLU A 474 -14.81 20.18 2.91
CA GLU A 474 -13.74 20.41 3.90
C GLU A 474 -14.11 19.83 5.26
N SER A 475 -15.33 20.14 5.71
CA SER A 475 -15.77 19.83 7.05
C SER A 475 -15.89 18.32 7.22
N TYR A 476 -16.29 17.60 6.16
CA TYR A 476 -16.38 16.13 6.15
C TYR A 476 -15.02 15.46 6.08
N TYR A 477 -14.14 16.00 5.24
CA TYR A 477 -12.82 15.45 5.00
C TYR A 477 -11.93 15.59 6.25
N ALA A 478 -12.04 16.70 6.99
CA ALA A 478 -11.27 16.94 8.22
C ALA A 478 -11.46 15.86 9.31
N PHE A 479 -12.68 15.35 9.48
CA PHE A 479 -12.92 14.30 10.46
C PHE A 479 -12.31 12.94 10.06
N GLY A 480 -12.17 12.66 8.76
CA GLY A 480 -11.58 11.42 8.25
C GLY A 480 -10.15 11.25 8.76
N PHE A 481 -9.24 12.12 8.32
CA PHE A 481 -7.83 12.01 8.68
C PHE A 481 -7.52 12.35 10.15
N VAL A 482 -8.26 13.28 10.81
CA VAL A 482 -8.02 13.54 12.25
C VAL A 482 -8.39 12.32 13.08
N SER A 483 -9.43 11.58 12.69
CA SER A 483 -9.74 10.30 13.33
C SER A 483 -8.62 9.28 13.13
N ALA A 484 -7.99 9.24 11.97
CA ALA A 484 -6.81 8.41 11.76
C ALA A 484 -5.61 8.84 12.62
N PHE A 485 -5.39 10.14 12.81
CA PHE A 485 -4.37 10.64 13.74
C PHE A 485 -4.62 10.20 15.17
N ILE A 486 -5.88 10.25 15.62
CA ILE A 486 -6.32 9.76 16.92
C ILE A 486 -6.04 8.26 17.03
N ILE A 487 -6.51 7.46 16.07
CA ILE A 487 -6.39 5.99 16.07
C ILE A 487 -4.92 5.56 16.08
N THR A 488 -4.10 6.09 15.16
CA THR A 488 -2.68 5.77 15.06
C THR A 488 -1.93 6.13 16.33
N SER A 489 -2.11 7.35 16.84
CA SER A 489 -1.37 7.81 18.02
C SER A 489 -1.74 7.04 19.29
N THR A 490 -3.04 6.74 19.45
CA THR A 490 -3.55 5.95 20.57
C THR A 490 -3.02 4.52 20.51
N THR A 491 -2.98 3.94 19.31
CA THR A 491 -2.47 2.58 19.08
C THR A 491 -0.99 2.47 19.43
N VAL A 492 -0.17 3.45 19.04
CA VAL A 492 1.26 3.49 19.39
C VAL A 492 1.47 3.65 20.90
N PHE A 493 0.63 4.46 21.58
CA PHE A 493 0.72 4.62 23.03
C PHE A 493 0.41 3.31 23.79
N PHE A 494 -0.61 2.57 23.34
CA PHE A 494 -1.05 1.31 23.93
C PHE A 494 -0.49 0.07 23.22
N VAL A 495 0.62 0.20 22.50
CA VAL A 495 1.26 -0.92 21.80
C VAL A 495 1.44 -2.14 22.71
N ARG A 496 1.18 -3.32 22.16
CA ARG A 496 1.34 -4.59 22.86
C ARG A 496 2.80 -4.94 23.15
N GLU A 497 3.01 -5.78 24.15
CA GLU A 497 4.35 -6.17 24.62
C GLU A 497 5.03 -7.18 23.71
N ASP A 498 4.28 -8.12 23.12
CA ASP A 498 4.76 -9.09 22.12
C ASP A 498 5.42 -8.40 20.92
N VAL A 499 4.79 -7.36 20.39
CA VAL A 499 5.31 -6.57 19.25
C VAL A 499 6.59 -5.82 19.61
N LEU A 500 6.70 -5.33 20.85
CA LEU A 500 7.94 -4.70 21.32
C LEU A 500 9.08 -5.72 21.39
N ILE A 501 8.79 -6.90 21.93
CA ILE A 501 9.77 -8.00 22.08
C ILE A 501 10.28 -8.46 20.71
N GLU A 502 9.40 -8.61 19.73
CA GLU A 502 9.77 -8.99 18.35
C GLU A 502 10.73 -7.97 17.71
N ARG A 503 10.62 -6.70 18.07
CA ARG A 503 11.53 -5.62 17.66
C ARG A 503 12.79 -5.49 18.52
N GLY A 504 13.00 -6.41 19.47
CA GLY A 504 14.13 -6.37 20.40
C GLY A 504 14.03 -5.26 21.45
N ILE A 505 12.83 -4.72 21.69
CA ILE A 505 12.58 -3.69 22.71
C ILE A 505 12.00 -4.36 23.96
N GLU A 506 12.74 -4.37 25.06
CA GLU A 506 12.26 -4.91 26.33
C GLU A 506 11.08 -4.07 26.87
N PRO A 507 9.94 -4.69 27.24
CA PRO A 507 8.82 -3.98 27.84
C PRO A 507 9.23 -3.21 29.11
N GLY A 508 8.82 -1.94 29.22
CA GLY A 508 9.14 -1.10 30.38
C GLY A 508 10.53 -0.45 30.35
N SER A 509 11.39 -0.82 29.39
CA SER A 509 12.69 -0.20 29.14
C SER A 509 12.60 1.30 28.81
N SER A 510 13.75 1.98 28.79
CA SER A 510 13.80 3.41 28.46
C SER A 510 13.41 3.70 27.01
N GLU A 511 13.67 2.74 26.13
CA GLU A 511 13.35 2.66 24.71
C GLU A 511 11.83 2.49 24.52
N ALA A 512 11.22 1.52 25.20
CA ALA A 512 9.77 1.33 25.20
C ALA A 512 9.04 2.58 25.71
N ARG A 513 9.54 3.24 26.76
CA ARG A 513 8.97 4.49 27.27
C ARG A 513 9.11 5.65 26.27
N SER A 514 10.23 5.73 25.56
CA SER A 514 10.46 6.74 24.51
C SER A 514 9.48 6.57 23.34
N LEU A 515 9.25 5.33 22.91
CA LEU A 515 8.28 4.98 21.88
C LEU A 515 6.85 5.33 22.32
N LYS A 516 6.44 4.89 23.52
CA LYS A 516 5.11 5.24 24.06
C LYS A 516 4.95 6.75 24.26
N PHE A 517 6.01 7.47 24.64
CA PHE A 517 5.98 8.92 24.76
C PHE A 517 5.77 9.62 23.40
N ALA A 518 6.27 9.05 22.30
CA ALA A 518 5.93 9.52 20.96
C ALA A 518 4.42 9.36 20.66
N GLY A 519 3.84 8.20 20.99
CA GLY A 519 2.39 7.97 20.90
C GLY A 519 1.57 8.92 21.77
N LEU A 520 1.99 9.18 23.02
CA LEU A 520 1.32 10.11 23.94
C LEU A 520 1.25 11.53 23.37
N ARG A 521 2.36 12.03 22.81
CA ARG A 521 2.38 13.38 22.20
C ARG A 521 1.44 13.48 21.00
N GLY A 522 1.45 12.46 20.13
CA GLY A 522 0.50 12.37 19.03
C GLY A 522 -0.95 12.30 19.52
N MET A 523 -1.20 11.56 20.60
CA MET A 523 -2.53 11.42 21.20
C MET A 523 -3.02 12.77 21.72
N VAL A 524 -2.22 13.50 22.51
CA VAL A 524 -2.60 14.83 23.00
C VAL A 524 -2.90 15.80 21.84
N ALA A 525 -2.02 15.87 20.84
CA ALA A 525 -2.20 16.73 19.68
C ALA A 525 -3.49 16.39 18.90
N SER A 526 -3.68 15.12 18.52
CA SER A 526 -4.82 14.66 17.73
C SER A 526 -6.15 14.78 18.47
N TYR A 527 -6.19 14.54 19.79
CA TYR A 527 -7.41 14.72 20.58
C TYR A 527 -7.79 16.20 20.71
N ILE A 528 -6.82 17.12 20.87
CA ILE A 528 -7.11 18.56 20.85
C ILE A 528 -7.69 18.96 19.49
N MET A 529 -7.08 18.50 18.40
CA MET A 529 -7.61 18.72 17.05
C MET A 529 -9.04 18.18 16.90
N GLY A 530 -9.29 16.95 17.36
CA GLY A 530 -10.61 16.32 17.33
C GLY A 530 -11.67 17.09 18.13
N VAL A 531 -11.34 17.58 19.32
CA VAL A 531 -12.25 18.43 20.13
C VAL A 531 -12.59 19.70 19.36
N VAL A 532 -11.60 20.33 18.73
CA VAL A 532 -11.81 21.55 17.96
C VAL A 532 -12.72 21.29 16.76
N LEU A 533 -12.51 20.20 16.01
CA LEU A 533 -13.42 19.82 14.93
C LEU A 533 -14.84 19.58 15.42
N VAL A 534 -15.03 18.83 16.51
CA VAL A 534 -16.36 18.55 17.06
C VAL A 534 -17.09 19.85 17.44
N THR A 535 -16.37 20.81 18.03
CA THR A 535 -16.96 22.09 18.46
C THR A 535 -17.21 23.09 17.32
N GLN A 536 -16.37 23.10 16.28
CA GLN A 536 -16.45 24.10 15.21
C GLN A 536 -17.20 23.60 13.96
N LYS A 537 -17.27 22.28 13.76
CA LYS A 537 -17.86 21.65 12.56
C LYS A 537 -18.92 20.61 12.96
N THR A 538 -19.76 20.94 13.94
CA THR A 538 -20.78 20.02 14.48
C THR A 538 -21.79 19.57 13.42
N ASP A 539 -22.10 20.41 12.42
CA ASP A 539 -23.08 20.09 11.38
C ASP A 539 -22.63 18.91 10.50
N ALA A 540 -21.33 18.78 10.26
CA ALA A 540 -20.76 17.67 9.51
C ALA A 540 -20.72 16.36 10.33
N LEU A 541 -20.65 16.46 11.66
CA LEU A 541 -20.46 15.32 12.55
C LEU A 541 -21.56 14.26 12.40
N LEU A 542 -22.83 14.68 12.30
CA LEU A 542 -23.96 13.76 12.21
C LEU A 542 -23.84 12.85 10.98
N PHE A 543 -23.56 13.43 9.82
CA PHE A 543 -23.45 12.66 8.58
C PHE A 543 -22.24 11.72 8.58
N ILE A 544 -21.11 12.14 9.14
CA ILE A 544 -19.90 11.30 9.22
C ILE A 544 -20.11 10.13 10.17
N VAL A 545 -20.73 10.38 11.33
CA VAL A 545 -21.08 9.33 12.28
C VAL A 545 -22.06 8.35 11.63
N LEU A 546 -23.07 8.83 10.90
CA LEU A 546 -24.02 7.97 10.18
C LEU A 546 -23.34 7.17 9.07
N ALA A 547 -22.54 7.80 8.21
CA ALA A 547 -21.82 7.14 7.13
C ALA A 547 -20.83 6.10 7.66
N GLY A 548 -20.01 6.48 8.65
CA GLY A 548 -19.08 5.59 9.34
C GLY A 548 -19.79 4.42 10.03
N ALA A 549 -20.93 4.67 10.68
CA ALA A 549 -21.73 3.63 11.31
C ALA A 549 -22.33 2.67 10.28
N VAL A 550 -22.87 3.17 9.17
CA VAL A 550 -23.42 2.35 8.07
C VAL A 550 -22.34 1.48 7.45
N LEU A 551 -21.17 2.04 7.14
CA LEU A 551 -20.03 1.29 6.59
C LEU A 551 -19.52 0.24 7.58
N THR A 552 -19.40 0.59 8.86
CA THR A 552 -18.99 -0.34 9.92
C THR A 552 -20.00 -1.47 10.10
N LEU A 553 -21.31 -1.16 10.07
CA LEU A 553 -22.39 -2.14 10.14
C LEU A 553 -22.41 -3.05 8.91
N LEU A 554 -22.14 -2.52 7.73
CA LEU A 554 -22.00 -3.30 6.50
C LEU A 554 -20.82 -4.27 6.61
N GLN A 555 -19.66 -3.80 7.06
CA GLN A 555 -18.50 -4.65 7.32
C GLN A 555 -18.83 -5.75 8.34
N PHE A 556 -19.52 -5.40 9.42
CA PHE A 556 -19.92 -6.37 10.44
C PHE A 556 -20.92 -7.40 9.88
N TYR A 557 -21.86 -6.96 9.05
CA TYR A 557 -22.81 -7.84 8.38
C TYR A 557 -22.09 -8.85 7.47
N ILE A 558 -21.14 -8.41 6.66
CA ILE A 558 -20.38 -9.26 5.73
C ILE A 558 -19.43 -10.20 6.50
N ALA A 559 -18.70 -9.66 7.48
CA ALA A 559 -17.80 -10.45 8.32
C ALA A 559 -18.49 -11.62 8.99
N ASN A 560 -19.76 -11.47 9.38
CA ASN A 560 -20.55 -12.50 10.04
C ASN A 560 -21.38 -13.41 9.09
N GLY A 561 -21.21 -13.31 7.76
CA GLY A 561 -21.91 -14.17 6.80
C GLY A 561 -23.30 -13.68 6.36
N GLY A 562 -23.60 -12.41 6.60
CA GLY A 562 -24.88 -11.78 6.25
C GLY A 562 -26.06 -12.31 7.07
N PHE A 563 -27.25 -12.41 6.44
CA PHE A 563 -28.45 -12.96 7.09
C PHE A 563 -28.35 -14.47 7.43
N ARG A 564 -27.39 -15.18 6.84
CA ARG A 564 -27.13 -16.60 7.11
C ARG A 564 -26.19 -16.76 8.31
N ARG A 565 -26.69 -16.40 9.49
CA ARG A 565 -25.97 -16.55 10.77
C ARG A 565 -25.70 -18.04 11.07
N ASP A 566 -24.45 -18.45 10.98
CA ASP A 566 -23.96 -19.66 11.67
C ASP A 566 -22.75 -19.31 12.54
N ALA A 567 -23.04 -18.71 13.70
CA ALA A 567 -22.04 -18.26 14.68
C ALA A 567 -21.14 -19.39 15.23
N LYS A 568 -21.45 -20.66 14.94
CA LYS A 568 -20.74 -21.84 15.43
C LYS A 568 -19.52 -22.26 14.60
N LYS A 569 -19.23 -21.63 13.46
CA LYS A 569 -18.10 -22.00 12.59
C LYS A 569 -17.04 -20.89 12.49
N ARG A 570 -16.48 -20.50 13.63
CA ARG A 570 -15.23 -19.72 13.67
C ARG A 570 -14.07 -20.72 13.65
N GLY A 571 -13.39 -20.85 12.52
CA GLY A 571 -12.28 -21.78 12.33
C GLY A 571 -12.12 -22.18 10.86
N LEU A 572 -11.00 -22.82 10.55
CA LEU A 572 -10.70 -23.28 9.18
C LEU A 572 -11.83 -24.19 8.65
N PRO A 573 -12.22 -24.03 7.38
CA PRO A 573 -13.17 -24.94 6.77
C PRO A 573 -12.60 -26.35 6.72
N THR A 574 -13.47 -27.35 6.78
CA THR A 574 -13.06 -28.73 6.56
C THR A 574 -12.66 -28.88 5.09
N VAL A 575 -11.36 -29.00 4.84
CA VAL A 575 -10.83 -29.19 3.49
C VAL A 575 -11.32 -30.54 2.96
N ARG A 576 -11.97 -30.52 1.81
CA ARG A 576 -12.37 -31.73 1.09
C ARG A 576 -11.58 -31.84 -0.21
N PRO A 577 -10.97 -33.00 -0.51
CA PRO A 577 -10.24 -33.17 -1.76
C PRO A 577 -11.09 -32.82 -2.98
N GLY A 578 -10.55 -32.03 -3.89
CA GLY A 578 -11.20 -31.60 -5.13
C GLY A 578 -12.26 -30.50 -4.99
N VAL A 579 -12.49 -29.96 -3.79
CA VAL A 579 -13.37 -28.81 -3.58
C VAL A 579 -12.54 -27.55 -3.42
N TRP A 580 -12.61 -26.69 -4.43
CA TRP A 580 -11.87 -25.42 -4.49
C TRP A 580 -12.71 -24.25 -3.99
N HIS A 581 -14.01 -24.32 -4.27
CA HIS A 581 -14.99 -23.30 -3.93
C HIS A 581 -15.71 -23.72 -2.64
N HIS A 582 -15.14 -23.33 -1.51
CA HIS A 582 -15.79 -23.51 -0.23
C HIS A 582 -16.90 -22.46 -0.08
N SER A 583 -18.12 -22.90 0.25
CA SER A 583 -19.14 -21.98 0.74
C SER A 583 -18.77 -21.60 2.17
N TYR A 584 -18.16 -20.44 2.35
CA TYR A 584 -17.79 -19.95 3.67
C TYR A 584 -19.05 -19.53 4.44
N ALA A 585 -19.12 -19.90 5.73
CA ALA A 585 -20.23 -19.49 6.59
C ALA A 585 -20.13 -18.01 6.98
N SER A 586 -18.93 -17.44 6.91
CA SER A 586 -18.65 -16.05 7.29
C SER A 586 -17.46 -15.51 6.50
N GLY A 587 -17.35 -14.19 6.40
CA GLY A 587 -16.19 -13.54 5.80
C GLY A 587 -14.91 -13.82 6.59
N VAL A 588 -14.99 -13.92 7.91
CA VAL A 588 -13.86 -14.31 8.76
C VAL A 588 -13.40 -15.74 8.47
N GLN A 589 -14.31 -16.70 8.29
CA GLN A 589 -13.91 -18.06 7.92
C GLN A 589 -13.16 -18.10 6.58
N ARG A 590 -13.57 -17.24 5.63
CA ARG A 590 -12.89 -17.08 4.35
C ARG A 590 -11.46 -16.56 4.52
N SER A 591 -11.24 -15.55 5.37
CA SER A 591 -9.90 -14.98 5.55
C SER A 591 -8.90 -15.98 6.14
N TYR A 592 -9.32 -16.77 7.13
CA TYR A 592 -8.48 -17.83 7.72
C TYR A 592 -8.09 -18.89 6.69
N ASP A 593 -9.03 -19.33 5.85
CA ASP A 593 -8.72 -20.31 4.80
C ASP A 593 -7.82 -19.74 3.71
N GLU A 594 -8.03 -18.48 3.31
CA GLU A 594 -7.17 -17.81 2.33
C GLU A 594 -5.73 -17.66 2.85
N ALA A 595 -5.52 -17.29 4.12
CA ALA A 595 -4.20 -17.24 4.74
C ALA A 595 -3.51 -18.61 4.76
N ARG A 596 -4.23 -19.67 5.15
CA ARG A 596 -3.75 -21.07 5.08
C ARG A 596 -3.34 -21.45 3.66
N GLN A 597 -4.19 -21.16 2.68
CA GLN A 597 -3.93 -21.50 1.27
C GLN A 597 -2.68 -20.79 0.74
N ARG A 598 -2.45 -19.52 1.11
CA ARG A 598 -1.22 -18.77 0.74
C ARG A 598 0.02 -19.37 1.39
N GLY A 599 -0.05 -19.77 2.66
CA GLY A 599 1.06 -20.45 3.35
C GLY A 599 1.50 -21.72 2.64
N ILE A 600 0.53 -22.55 2.21
CA ILE A 600 0.81 -23.77 1.44
C ILE A 600 1.36 -23.44 0.05
N ALA A 601 0.77 -22.46 -0.66
CA ALA A 601 1.19 -22.09 -2.00
C ALA A 601 2.65 -21.58 -2.01
N ASN A 602 3.01 -20.69 -1.08
CA ASN A 602 4.37 -20.16 -1.00
C ASN A 602 5.39 -21.25 -0.66
N MET A 603 5.07 -22.11 0.32
CA MET A 603 5.88 -23.27 0.67
C MET A 603 6.13 -24.21 -0.53
N VAL A 604 5.13 -24.43 -1.39
CA VAL A 604 5.29 -25.24 -2.62
C VAL A 604 6.22 -24.54 -3.61
N SER A 605 6.06 -23.23 -3.81
CA SER A 605 6.95 -22.46 -4.68
C SER A 605 8.41 -22.56 -4.21
N GLU A 606 8.67 -22.38 -2.92
CA GLU A 606 10.00 -22.55 -2.32
C GLU A 606 10.56 -23.96 -2.55
N LEU A 607 9.74 -25.00 -2.43
CA LEU A 607 10.13 -26.40 -2.66
C LEU A 607 10.47 -26.69 -4.14
N ILE A 608 9.80 -26.01 -5.08
CA ILE A 608 10.11 -26.07 -6.52
C ILE A 608 11.44 -25.37 -6.77
N GLU A 609 11.60 -24.14 -6.28
CA GLU A 609 12.79 -23.31 -6.46
C GLU A 609 14.04 -23.95 -5.83
N SER A 610 13.92 -24.55 -4.65
CA SER A 610 15.03 -25.25 -3.98
C SER A 610 15.43 -26.56 -4.65
N GLY A 611 14.72 -26.98 -5.72
CA GLY A 611 14.94 -28.25 -6.40
C GLY A 611 14.56 -29.49 -5.57
N SER A 612 13.95 -29.32 -4.39
CA SER A 612 13.63 -30.43 -3.49
C SER A 612 12.59 -31.41 -4.08
N LEU A 613 11.80 -30.94 -5.05
CA LEU A 613 10.80 -31.74 -5.76
C LEU A 613 11.33 -32.41 -7.03
N VAL A 614 12.55 -32.09 -7.48
CA VAL A 614 13.17 -32.67 -8.68
C VAL A 614 13.32 -34.18 -8.56
N LYS A 615 13.50 -34.70 -7.33
CA LYS A 615 13.57 -36.15 -7.06
C LYS A 615 12.36 -36.95 -7.56
N PHE A 616 11.21 -36.30 -7.74
CA PHE A 616 10.02 -36.95 -8.26
C PHE A 616 9.99 -37.04 -9.79
N ASN A 617 10.86 -36.33 -10.51
CA ASN A 617 10.90 -36.31 -11.98
C ASN A 617 9.49 -36.09 -12.61
N VAL A 618 8.77 -35.09 -12.09
CA VAL A 618 7.46 -34.66 -12.58
C VAL A 618 7.49 -33.15 -12.78
N GLU A 619 6.84 -32.67 -13.83
CA GLU A 619 6.68 -31.23 -14.09
C GLU A 619 6.02 -30.50 -12.89
N PRO A 620 6.50 -29.29 -12.52
CA PRO A 620 5.97 -28.53 -11.39
C PRO A 620 4.45 -28.30 -11.45
N GLU A 621 3.87 -28.07 -12.63
CA GLU A 621 2.44 -27.87 -12.82
C GLU A 621 1.58 -29.05 -12.31
N ARG A 622 2.09 -30.28 -12.40
CA ARG A 622 1.37 -31.47 -11.95
C ARG A 622 1.44 -31.63 -10.44
N ILE A 623 2.56 -31.21 -9.84
CA ILE A 623 2.67 -31.12 -8.38
C ILE A 623 1.69 -30.06 -7.87
N ILE A 624 1.65 -28.89 -8.51
CA ILE A 624 0.69 -27.84 -8.18
C ILE A 624 -0.75 -28.39 -8.26
N ARG A 625 -1.13 -29.11 -9.33
CA ARG A 625 -2.46 -29.74 -9.43
C ARG A 625 -2.75 -30.76 -8.33
N LEU A 626 -1.76 -31.58 -7.96
CA LEU A 626 -1.90 -32.56 -6.86
C LEU A 626 -2.12 -31.85 -5.53
N VAL A 627 -1.27 -30.88 -5.19
CA VAL A 627 -1.35 -30.13 -3.92
C VAL A 627 -2.64 -29.35 -3.84
N SER A 628 -2.98 -28.67 -4.94
CA SER A 628 -4.27 -28.03 -5.15
C SER A 628 -5.37 -29.03 -4.75
N TYR A 629 -5.43 -30.22 -5.37
CA TYR A 629 -6.54 -31.14 -5.18
C TYR A 629 -6.64 -31.66 -3.75
N THR A 630 -5.49 -32.00 -3.16
CA THR A 630 -5.41 -32.66 -1.86
C THR A 630 -5.59 -31.69 -0.69
N HIS A 631 -5.12 -30.45 -0.81
CA HIS A 631 -5.11 -29.45 0.25
C HIS A 631 -6.11 -28.30 0.02
N GLY A 632 -6.88 -28.35 -1.08
CA GLY A 632 -7.93 -27.39 -1.41
C GLY A 632 -7.39 -25.98 -1.64
N VAL A 633 -6.23 -25.87 -2.30
CA VAL A 633 -5.59 -24.59 -2.62
C VAL A 633 -6.05 -24.12 -4.00
N LYS A 634 -6.46 -22.86 -4.13
CA LYS A 634 -6.84 -22.30 -5.43
C LYS A 634 -5.63 -22.26 -6.38
N PRO A 635 -5.75 -22.75 -7.63
CA PRO A 635 -4.65 -22.75 -8.60
C PRO A 635 -4.06 -21.35 -8.84
N ASP A 636 -4.89 -20.31 -8.84
CA ASP A 636 -4.46 -18.93 -9.09
C ASP A 636 -3.45 -18.41 -8.05
N LEU A 637 -3.42 -18.99 -6.84
CA LEU A 637 -2.47 -18.60 -5.79
C LEU A 637 -1.04 -19.06 -6.08
N PHE A 638 -0.84 -20.05 -6.94
CA PHE A 638 0.50 -20.50 -7.33
C PHE A 638 1.12 -19.60 -8.42
N HIS A 639 0.28 -18.95 -9.23
CA HIS A 639 0.71 -18.01 -10.29
C HIS A 639 0.83 -16.56 -9.81
N PHE A 640 0.47 -16.26 -8.55
CA PHE A 640 0.63 -14.93 -7.97
C PHE A 640 2.10 -14.46 -7.94
N ASN A 641 3.06 -15.40 -8.00
CA ASN A 641 4.49 -15.11 -8.00
C ASN A 641 5.12 -14.91 -9.40
N ASP A 642 4.40 -15.23 -10.49
CA ASP A 642 4.97 -15.12 -11.86
C ASP A 642 4.94 -13.69 -12.43
N GLN A 643 4.10 -12.79 -11.87
CA GLN A 643 3.97 -11.39 -12.34
C GLN A 643 4.63 -10.37 -11.42
N ASP A 644 5.00 -10.77 -10.21
CA ASP A 644 5.64 -9.93 -9.21
C ASP A 644 7.08 -10.40 -9.03
N HIS A 645 8.05 -9.65 -9.56
CA HIS A 645 9.48 -9.86 -9.33
C HIS A 645 9.91 -9.76 -7.84
N GLU A 646 8.96 -9.74 -6.91
CA GLU A 646 9.17 -9.85 -5.46
C GLU A 646 8.70 -11.24 -5.03
N HIS A 647 9.62 -12.22 -5.00
CA HIS A 647 9.43 -13.53 -4.34
C HIS A 647 9.31 -13.41 -2.80
N ASP A 648 9.01 -12.23 -2.28
CA ASP A 648 8.94 -11.96 -0.85
C ASP A 648 7.52 -12.21 -0.34
N HIS A 649 7.41 -13.01 0.72
CA HIS A 649 6.19 -13.20 1.49
C HIS A 649 5.50 -11.85 1.77
N VAL A 650 4.25 -11.74 1.33
CA VAL A 650 3.36 -10.62 1.69
C VAL A 650 2.75 -10.92 3.05
N GLU A 651 3.23 -10.23 4.09
CA GLU A 651 2.72 -10.32 5.47
C GLU A 651 1.19 -10.22 5.53
N GLU A 652 0.57 -11.08 6.34
CA GLU A 652 -0.88 -11.04 6.54
C GLU A 652 -1.29 -9.82 7.38
N PRO A 653 -2.49 -9.25 7.17
CA PRO A 653 -2.90 -7.97 7.77
C PRO A 653 -3.17 -8.04 9.29
N SER A 654 -3.11 -9.22 9.89
CA SER A 654 -3.28 -9.42 11.32
C SER A 654 -2.43 -10.59 11.81
N ILE A 655 -1.97 -10.53 13.05
CA ILE A 655 -1.13 -11.59 13.64
C ILE A 655 -1.84 -12.95 13.64
N GLU A 656 -3.15 -13.01 13.87
CA GLU A 656 -3.89 -14.28 13.86
C GLU A 656 -3.91 -14.96 12.48
N LEU A 657 -3.93 -14.17 11.41
CA LEU A 657 -3.83 -14.68 10.04
C LEU A 657 -2.38 -15.06 9.70
N GLU A 658 -1.42 -14.29 10.21
CA GLU A 658 0.01 -14.57 10.06
C GLU A 658 0.40 -15.89 10.77
N GLU A 659 -0.12 -16.14 11.97
CA GLU A 659 0.04 -17.42 12.67
C GLU A 659 -0.52 -18.59 11.84
N VAL A 660 -1.72 -18.44 11.26
CA VAL A 660 -2.32 -19.47 10.40
C VAL A 660 -1.51 -19.70 9.13
N TYR A 661 -0.95 -18.63 8.56
CA TYR A 661 -0.06 -18.69 7.41
C TYR A 661 1.23 -19.45 7.78
N GLN A 662 1.87 -19.11 8.92
CA GLN A 662 3.11 -19.74 9.37
C GLN A 662 2.90 -21.20 9.77
N ASP A 663 1.81 -21.53 10.45
CA ASP A 663 1.43 -22.90 10.77
C ASP A 663 1.29 -23.72 9.49
N ALA A 664 0.63 -23.18 8.47
CA ALA A 664 0.48 -23.84 7.18
C ALA A 664 1.82 -24.00 6.44
N HIS A 665 2.68 -22.97 6.46
CA HIS A 665 4.02 -22.99 5.86
C HIS A 665 4.96 -24.00 6.57
N ALA A 666 4.84 -24.14 7.89
CA ALA A 666 5.61 -25.09 8.69
C ALA A 666 5.30 -26.56 8.40
N THR A 667 4.20 -26.87 7.71
CA THR A 667 3.82 -28.25 7.31
C THR A 667 4.65 -28.84 6.16
N ARG A 668 5.77 -28.20 5.79
CA ARG A 668 6.67 -28.60 4.68
C ARG A 668 6.98 -30.10 4.63
N ASN A 669 7.38 -30.68 5.76
CA ASN A 669 7.74 -32.09 5.83
C ASN A 669 6.55 -33.02 5.64
N GLU A 670 5.37 -32.62 6.12
CA GLU A 670 4.13 -33.38 5.93
C GLU A 670 3.71 -33.36 4.46
N LEU A 671 3.78 -32.20 3.80
CA LEU A 671 3.46 -32.10 2.38
C LEU A 671 4.40 -32.96 1.53
N LEU A 672 5.72 -32.90 1.79
CA LEU A 672 6.69 -33.71 1.07
C LEU A 672 6.40 -35.21 1.20
N LYS A 673 6.11 -35.69 2.43
CA LYS A 673 5.69 -37.08 2.65
C LYS A 673 4.41 -37.44 1.89
N HIS A 674 3.46 -36.50 1.80
CA HIS A 674 2.22 -36.73 1.08
C HIS A 674 2.44 -36.84 -0.43
N ILE A 675 3.30 -36.00 -1.02
CA ILE A 675 3.70 -36.09 -2.44
C ILE A 675 4.46 -37.39 -2.70
N GLU A 676 5.38 -37.75 -1.80
CA GLU A 676 6.16 -38.99 -1.87
C GLU A 676 5.28 -40.24 -1.85
N ARG A 677 4.26 -40.26 -0.98
CA ARG A 677 3.26 -41.33 -0.96
C ARG A 677 2.56 -41.52 -2.31
N TYR A 678 2.13 -40.43 -2.97
CA TYR A 678 1.51 -40.53 -4.30
C TYR A 678 2.52 -40.90 -5.40
N SER A 679 3.80 -40.60 -5.19
CA SER A 679 4.87 -41.03 -6.08
C SER A 679 5.08 -42.54 -5.97
N HIS A 680 5.19 -43.05 -4.75
CA HIS A 680 5.27 -44.49 -4.45
C HIS A 680 4.06 -45.22 -5.01
N TYR A 681 2.86 -44.67 -4.83
CA TYR A 681 1.63 -45.24 -5.40
C TYR A 681 1.72 -45.49 -6.91
N GLY A 682 2.28 -44.55 -7.69
CA GLY A 682 2.47 -44.71 -9.13
C GLY A 682 3.43 -45.85 -9.49
N ILE A 683 4.56 -45.93 -8.77
CA ILE A 683 5.59 -46.96 -8.98
C ILE A 683 5.07 -48.34 -8.54
N PHE A 684 4.43 -48.42 -7.38
CA PHE A 684 3.81 -49.65 -6.88
C PHE A 684 2.72 -50.16 -7.82
N THR A 685 1.95 -49.26 -8.43
CA THR A 685 0.98 -49.64 -9.47
C THR A 685 1.66 -50.30 -10.68
N PHE A 686 2.87 -49.87 -11.06
CA PHE A 686 3.65 -50.53 -12.11
C PHE A 686 4.06 -51.94 -11.69
N ILE A 687 4.66 -52.08 -10.50
CA ILE A 687 5.12 -53.37 -9.97
C ILE A 687 3.95 -54.36 -9.85
N ASP A 688 2.87 -53.97 -9.17
CA ASP A 688 1.66 -54.79 -8.99
C ASP A 688 1.07 -55.28 -10.32
N LYS A 689 1.08 -54.44 -11.36
CA LYS A 689 0.46 -54.79 -12.65
C LYS A 689 1.37 -55.54 -13.61
N TYR A 690 2.70 -55.46 -13.45
CA TYR A 690 3.65 -55.99 -14.43
C TYR A 690 4.58 -57.10 -13.91
N HIS A 691 4.72 -57.29 -12.59
CA HIS A 691 5.61 -58.32 -12.03
C HIS A 691 5.35 -59.73 -12.58
N MET A 692 4.10 -60.05 -12.91
CA MET A 692 3.68 -61.34 -13.47
C MET A 692 4.44 -61.75 -14.75
N ASN A 693 5.00 -60.79 -15.49
CA ASN A 693 5.73 -61.06 -16.73
C ASN A 693 7.07 -61.76 -16.50
N TRP A 694 7.57 -61.79 -15.26
CA TRP A 694 8.87 -62.34 -14.91
C TRP A 694 8.81 -63.51 -13.94
N LEU A 695 7.61 -64.01 -13.63
CA LEU A 695 7.44 -65.17 -12.75
C LEU A 695 7.83 -66.46 -13.48
N ASN A 696 8.56 -67.31 -12.78
CA ASN A 696 8.81 -68.67 -13.22
C ASN A 696 8.76 -69.62 -12.00
N PRO A 697 7.60 -70.24 -11.75
CA PRO A 697 7.43 -71.15 -10.62
C PRO A 697 8.32 -72.39 -10.71
N GLU A 698 8.73 -72.81 -11.92
CA GLU A 698 9.54 -74.02 -12.13
C GLU A 698 10.98 -73.83 -11.64
N THR A 699 11.50 -72.60 -11.72
CA THR A 699 12.86 -72.23 -11.26
C THR A 699 12.86 -71.63 -9.85
N GLY A 700 11.74 -71.69 -9.12
CA GLY A 700 11.60 -71.13 -7.76
C GLY A 700 11.44 -69.60 -7.69
N ARG A 701 11.23 -68.93 -8.84
CA ARG A 701 11.08 -67.46 -8.92
C ARG A 701 9.62 -67.07 -8.72
N ASP A 702 9.25 -66.89 -7.45
CA ASP A 702 7.90 -66.55 -7.01
C ASP A 702 7.59 -65.04 -7.07
N GLU A 703 6.35 -64.68 -6.71
CA GLU A 703 5.87 -63.31 -6.72
C GLU A 703 6.69 -62.38 -5.81
N LYS A 704 7.08 -62.84 -4.61
CA LYS A 704 7.83 -62.03 -3.65
C LYS A 704 9.23 -61.73 -4.15
N VAL A 705 9.90 -62.70 -4.77
CA VAL A 705 11.25 -62.55 -5.33
C VAL A 705 11.26 -61.46 -6.40
N VAL A 706 10.34 -61.52 -7.36
CA VAL A 706 10.29 -60.52 -8.45
C VAL A 706 9.90 -59.14 -7.92
N GLN A 707 8.93 -59.04 -7.02
CA GLN A 707 8.49 -57.75 -6.47
C GLN A 707 9.58 -57.08 -5.64
N ARG A 708 10.32 -57.83 -4.81
CA ARG A 708 11.47 -57.29 -4.06
C ARG A 708 12.57 -56.77 -5.00
N ALA A 709 12.95 -57.57 -5.99
CA ALA A 709 13.92 -57.15 -6.99
C ALA A 709 13.48 -55.87 -7.71
N MET A 710 12.19 -55.77 -8.09
CA MET A 710 11.65 -54.56 -8.70
C MET A 710 11.73 -53.33 -7.79
N LEU A 711 11.43 -53.50 -6.50
CA LEU A 711 11.50 -52.41 -5.52
C LEU A 711 12.93 -51.94 -5.29
N ASP A 712 13.87 -52.86 -5.11
CA ASP A 712 15.27 -52.51 -4.83
C ASP A 712 15.93 -51.73 -5.97
N ILE A 713 15.55 -52.06 -7.22
CA ILE A 713 16.03 -51.37 -8.42
C ILE A 713 15.38 -50.01 -8.60
N LEU A 714 14.07 -49.89 -8.36
CA LEU A 714 13.32 -48.65 -8.58
C LEU A 714 13.44 -47.67 -7.40
N PHE A 715 13.83 -48.16 -6.22
CA PHE A 715 14.07 -47.38 -5.00
C PHE A 715 15.49 -47.59 -4.43
N PRO A 716 16.56 -47.33 -5.21
CA PRO A 716 17.92 -47.66 -4.81
C PRO A 716 18.39 -46.86 -3.58
N ARG A 717 17.77 -45.72 -3.26
CA ARG A 717 18.10 -44.91 -2.07
C ARG A 717 17.28 -45.22 -0.84
N THR A 718 16.21 -45.99 -0.97
CA THR A 718 15.36 -46.36 0.15
C THR A 718 15.86 -47.67 0.76
N ASP A 719 15.67 -47.84 2.06
CA ASP A 719 15.91 -49.11 2.73
C ASP A 719 14.98 -50.19 2.13
N PRO A 720 15.51 -51.34 1.67
CA PRO A 720 14.74 -52.44 1.10
C PRO A 720 13.60 -52.93 1.99
N ASP A 721 13.83 -53.06 3.30
CA ASP A 721 12.83 -53.57 4.23
C ASP A 721 11.73 -52.54 4.46
N LEU A 722 12.10 -51.25 4.52
CA LEU A 722 11.14 -50.16 4.65
C LEU A 722 10.20 -50.09 3.44
N ILE A 723 10.76 -50.08 2.22
CA ILE A 723 9.95 -49.98 1.00
C ILE A 723 9.14 -51.25 0.75
N TRP A 724 9.67 -52.43 1.14
CA TRP A 724 8.95 -53.69 1.12
C TRP A 724 7.73 -53.64 2.05
N GLN A 725 7.88 -53.16 3.28
CA GLN A 725 6.75 -52.99 4.21
C GLN A 725 5.72 -52.00 3.67
N GLU A 726 6.14 -50.87 3.08
CA GLU A 726 5.21 -49.94 2.44
C GLU A 726 4.44 -50.60 1.28
N TYR A 727 5.13 -51.35 0.42
CA TYR A 727 4.52 -52.08 -0.69
C TYR A 727 3.56 -53.17 -0.21
N GLN A 728 3.86 -53.88 0.88
CA GLN A 728 2.93 -54.89 1.43
C GLN A 728 1.60 -54.28 1.89
N THR A 729 1.58 -53.00 2.26
CA THR A 729 0.34 -52.29 2.60
C THR A 729 -0.38 -51.70 1.39
N TYR A 730 0.26 -51.70 0.21
CA TYR A 730 -0.30 -51.15 -1.02
C TYR A 730 -1.49 -51.98 -1.49
N ARG A 731 -2.54 -51.27 -1.93
CA ARG A 731 -3.66 -51.85 -2.68
C ARG A 731 -4.00 -50.92 -3.82
N TRP A 732 -4.20 -51.51 -5.00
CA TRP A 732 -4.65 -50.73 -6.14
C TRP A 732 -6.09 -50.25 -5.89
N GLU A 733 -6.26 -48.94 -5.93
CA GLU A 733 -7.55 -48.28 -5.81
C GLU A 733 -7.73 -47.25 -6.93
N LYS A 734 -8.99 -47.01 -7.30
CA LYS A 734 -9.29 -45.96 -8.28
C LYS A 734 -9.15 -44.60 -7.61
N VAL A 735 -8.03 -43.92 -7.86
CA VAL A 735 -7.79 -42.55 -7.40
C VAL A 735 -8.44 -41.52 -8.34
N PRO A 736 -8.79 -40.31 -7.84
CA PRO A 736 -9.32 -39.23 -8.67
C PRO A 736 -8.37 -38.82 -9.80
N GLU A 737 -8.90 -38.36 -10.93
CA GLU A 737 -8.09 -38.03 -12.13
C GLU A 737 -6.98 -37.01 -11.83
N ALA A 738 -7.26 -35.99 -11.01
CA ALA A 738 -6.28 -34.97 -10.63
C ALA A 738 -5.08 -35.56 -9.87
N VAL A 739 -5.29 -36.61 -9.08
CA VAL A 739 -4.23 -37.37 -8.38
C VAL A 739 -3.56 -38.34 -9.35
N TRP A 740 -4.37 -39.04 -10.15
CA TRP A 740 -3.87 -40.02 -11.11
C TRP A 740 -2.91 -39.43 -12.13
N GLN A 741 -3.12 -38.20 -12.60
CA GLN A 741 -2.20 -37.54 -13.53
C GLN A 741 -0.78 -37.39 -12.98
N PHE A 742 -0.62 -37.23 -11.65
CA PHE A 742 0.68 -37.25 -11.00
C PHE A 742 1.22 -38.69 -10.88
N CYS A 743 0.43 -39.60 -10.32
CA CYS A 743 0.83 -41.01 -10.15
C CYS A 743 1.18 -41.69 -11.48
N ARG A 744 0.49 -41.33 -12.57
CA ARG A 744 0.68 -41.87 -13.91
C ARG A 744 2.03 -41.50 -14.49
N GLU A 745 2.55 -40.31 -14.21
CA GLU A 745 3.91 -39.96 -14.67
C GLU A 745 4.96 -40.74 -13.90
N ARG A 746 4.77 -40.96 -12.60
CA ARG A 746 5.65 -41.84 -11.83
C ARG A 746 5.57 -43.30 -12.28
N TYR A 747 4.38 -43.78 -12.63
CA TYR A 747 4.18 -45.07 -13.28
C TYR A 747 4.90 -45.15 -14.63
N ARG A 748 4.79 -44.13 -15.49
CA ARG A 748 5.47 -44.08 -16.80
C ARG A 748 6.97 -44.05 -16.64
N TRP A 749 7.46 -43.21 -15.74
CA TRP A 749 8.87 -43.17 -15.38
C TRP A 749 9.37 -44.55 -14.93
N ALA A 750 8.67 -45.22 -14.02
CA ALA A 750 9.06 -46.57 -13.59
C ALA A 750 9.06 -47.57 -14.75
N LYS A 751 8.04 -47.50 -15.61
CA LYS A 751 7.94 -48.33 -16.82
C LYS A 751 9.08 -48.08 -17.81
N ASP A 752 9.53 -46.83 -17.95
CA ASP A 752 10.60 -46.46 -18.87
C ASP A 752 11.99 -46.77 -18.27
N GLN A 753 12.15 -46.63 -16.95
CA GLN A 753 13.39 -46.97 -16.25
C GLN A 753 13.58 -48.48 -16.11
N TRP A 754 12.50 -49.25 -15.94
CA TRP A 754 12.59 -50.68 -15.70
C TRP A 754 13.39 -51.42 -16.78
N PRO A 755 13.13 -51.29 -18.09
CA PRO A 755 13.95 -51.92 -19.12
C PRO A 755 15.43 -51.51 -19.05
N ASN A 756 15.71 -50.23 -18.80
CA ASN A 756 17.09 -49.72 -18.79
C ASN A 756 17.90 -50.23 -17.61
N LEU A 757 17.28 -50.32 -16.43
CA LEU A 757 17.94 -50.77 -15.20
C LEU A 757 17.95 -52.29 -15.09
N SER A 758 16.85 -52.95 -15.50
CA SER A 758 16.68 -54.41 -15.34
C SER A 758 17.21 -55.24 -16.50
N ASP A 759 17.66 -54.66 -17.63
CA ASP A 759 18.06 -55.39 -18.86
C ASP A 759 18.96 -56.61 -18.55
N ARG A 760 19.94 -56.41 -17.66
CA ARG A 760 20.86 -57.47 -17.23
C ARG A 760 20.18 -58.56 -16.42
N ILE A 761 19.30 -58.21 -15.49
CA ILE A 761 18.58 -59.18 -14.65
C ILE A 761 17.53 -59.92 -15.48
N THR A 762 16.78 -59.20 -16.30
CA THR A 762 15.82 -59.80 -17.24
C THR A 762 16.55 -60.76 -18.18
N THR A 763 17.75 -60.41 -18.65
CA THR A 763 18.59 -61.32 -19.45
C THR A 763 19.01 -62.55 -18.64
N VAL A 764 19.52 -62.39 -17.42
CA VAL A 764 19.91 -63.53 -16.56
C VAL A 764 18.71 -64.44 -16.28
N TRP A 765 17.58 -63.86 -15.91
CA TRP A 765 16.32 -64.59 -15.70
C TRP A 765 15.89 -65.37 -16.94
N VAL A 766 15.93 -64.76 -18.12
CA VAL A 766 15.63 -65.45 -19.39
C VAL A 766 16.63 -66.58 -19.64
N LEU A 767 17.92 -66.37 -19.40
CA LEU A 767 18.94 -67.43 -19.57
C LEU A 767 18.74 -68.59 -18.57
N GLN A 768 18.30 -68.31 -17.34
CA GLN A 768 17.91 -69.32 -16.37
C GLN A 768 16.67 -70.09 -16.83
N ASP A 769 15.67 -69.39 -17.38
CA ASP A 769 14.45 -70.02 -17.90
C ASP A 769 14.72 -70.96 -19.08
N TYR A 770 15.80 -70.73 -19.85
CA TYR A 770 16.28 -71.62 -20.91
C TYR A 770 17.29 -72.67 -20.42
N GLY A 771 17.61 -72.74 -19.13
CA GLY A 771 18.59 -73.66 -18.55
C GLY A 771 20.04 -73.38 -18.96
N LEU A 772 20.34 -72.16 -19.43
CA LEU A 772 21.66 -71.74 -19.87
C LEU A 772 22.52 -71.19 -18.72
N VAL A 773 21.89 -70.80 -17.61
CA VAL A 773 22.51 -70.36 -16.36
C VAL A 773 21.88 -71.15 -15.21
N PRO A 774 22.64 -71.59 -14.19
CA PRO A 774 22.08 -72.33 -13.06
C PRO A 774 21.03 -71.50 -12.29
N GLU A 775 20.00 -72.18 -11.78
CA GLU A 775 18.84 -71.56 -11.11
C GLU A 775 19.16 -70.87 -9.77
N GLY A 776 20.28 -71.17 -9.14
CA GLY A 776 20.72 -70.58 -7.86
C GLY A 776 21.79 -69.49 -7.99
N VAL A 777 21.94 -68.87 -9.16
CA VAL A 777 22.90 -67.77 -9.36
C VAL A 777 22.23 -66.45 -9.05
N ASP A 778 22.61 -65.85 -7.92
CA ASP A 778 22.18 -64.50 -7.56
C ASP A 778 22.90 -63.42 -8.39
N VAL A 779 22.24 -62.28 -8.53
CA VAL A 779 22.71 -61.16 -9.35
C VAL A 779 23.00 -59.96 -8.48
N ASP A 780 24.27 -59.57 -8.44
CA ASP A 780 24.68 -58.30 -7.85
C ASP A 780 24.70 -57.22 -8.92
N MET A 781 23.82 -56.24 -8.79
CA MET A 781 23.72 -55.11 -9.71
C MET A 781 24.29 -53.85 -9.07
N GLN A 782 25.32 -53.27 -9.69
CA GLN A 782 25.80 -51.94 -9.32
C GLN A 782 25.00 -50.86 -10.06
N ILE A 783 24.28 -50.04 -9.31
CA ILE A 783 23.49 -48.92 -9.81
C ILE A 783 24.18 -47.61 -9.40
N ILE A 784 24.38 -46.73 -10.38
CA ILE A 784 24.84 -45.36 -10.14
C ILE A 784 23.61 -44.52 -9.77
N VAL A 785 23.65 -43.89 -8.60
CA VAL A 785 22.47 -43.30 -7.97
C VAL A 785 22.45 -41.77 -8.04
N ASP A 786 23.48 -41.16 -8.61
CA ASP A 786 23.59 -39.72 -8.80
C ASP A 786 24.19 -39.34 -10.17
N ASP A 787 23.95 -38.09 -10.60
CA ASP A 787 24.47 -37.58 -11.88
C ASP A 787 25.99 -37.36 -11.88
N SER A 788 26.62 -37.26 -10.70
CA SER A 788 28.08 -37.10 -10.58
C SER A 788 28.85 -38.41 -10.79
N HIS A 789 28.14 -39.54 -10.89
CA HIS A 789 28.68 -40.90 -11.04
C HIS A 789 29.55 -41.35 -9.85
N GLN A 790 29.43 -40.71 -8.69
CA GLN A 790 30.27 -41.00 -7.53
C GLN A 790 29.63 -41.96 -6.53
N GLU A 791 28.30 -42.04 -6.50
CA GLU A 791 27.58 -42.93 -5.58
C GLU A 791 27.12 -44.19 -6.32
N VAL A 792 27.80 -45.31 -6.06
CA VAL A 792 27.49 -46.64 -6.60
C VAL A 792 26.91 -47.49 -5.48
N LYS A 793 25.70 -48.03 -5.67
CA LYS A 793 25.07 -48.95 -4.73
C LYS A 793 24.95 -50.33 -5.36
N THR A 794 25.32 -51.37 -4.61
CA THR A 794 25.09 -52.76 -5.00
C THR A 794 23.70 -53.19 -4.53
N VAL A 795 22.90 -53.67 -5.47
CA VAL A 795 21.59 -54.28 -5.24
C VAL A 795 21.76 -55.79 -5.40
N HIS A 796 21.52 -56.52 -4.32
CA HIS A 796 21.59 -57.98 -4.29
C HIS A 796 20.24 -58.56 -4.70
N ILE A 797 20.20 -59.29 -5.80
CA ILE A 797 18.96 -59.86 -6.34
C ILE A 797 19.05 -61.37 -6.24
N HIS A 798 18.32 -61.88 -5.26
CA HIS A 798 18.21 -63.31 -5.05
C HIS A 798 17.31 -63.94 -6.10
N THR A 799 17.73 -65.08 -6.64
CA THR A 799 16.98 -65.82 -7.66
C THR A 799 16.01 -66.85 -7.07
N GLN A 800 16.18 -67.16 -5.79
CA GLN A 800 15.30 -67.99 -4.98
C GLN A 800 14.90 -67.24 -3.72
N GLY A 801 13.69 -67.48 -3.19
CA GLY A 801 13.27 -66.89 -1.93
C GLY A 801 14.22 -67.32 -0.81
N ALA A 802 14.77 -66.38 -0.05
CA ALA A 802 15.50 -66.71 1.16
C ALA A 802 14.59 -67.52 2.08
N ASP A 803 15.02 -68.73 2.46
CA ASP A 803 14.39 -69.49 3.53
C ASP A 803 14.32 -68.57 4.77
N GLU A 804 13.14 -68.49 5.41
CA GLU A 804 12.84 -67.55 6.51
C GLU A 804 13.68 -67.77 7.81
N ASP A 805 14.76 -68.55 7.77
CA ASP A 805 15.63 -68.87 8.91
C ASP A 805 17.11 -68.58 8.60
N GLY A 806 17.48 -67.30 8.47
CA GLY A 806 18.88 -66.92 8.26
C GLY A 806 19.13 -65.46 8.58
N VAL A 807 19.46 -65.17 9.84
CA VAL A 807 20.00 -63.85 10.24
C VAL A 807 21.36 -63.68 9.56
N ASP A 808 21.45 -62.76 8.61
CA ASP A 808 22.74 -62.28 8.05
C ASP A 808 23.49 -61.46 9.11
N THR A 809 24.10 -62.15 10.06
CA THR A 809 25.30 -61.65 10.73
C THR A 809 26.48 -61.94 9.82
N LEU A 810 26.91 -61.00 8.97
CA LEU A 810 28.28 -60.89 8.44
C LEU A 810 28.42 -59.60 7.61
N ASN A 811 28.56 -58.46 8.29
CA ASN A 811 29.33 -57.32 7.79
C ASN A 811 29.78 -56.46 8.98
N GLN A 812 30.70 -57.01 9.77
CA GLN A 812 31.69 -56.21 10.51
C GLN A 812 33.07 -56.66 10.03
N THR A 813 33.82 -55.67 9.56
CA THR A 813 35.30 -55.56 9.51
C THR A 813 36.08 -56.56 8.65
N ASP A 814 36.70 -56.08 7.56
CA ASP A 814 38.06 -55.55 7.66
C ASP A 814 38.56 -54.96 6.33
N SER A 815 38.88 -53.67 6.36
CA SER A 815 39.72 -52.99 5.38
C SER A 815 41.14 -52.89 5.95
N SER A 816 42.02 -53.84 5.61
CA SER A 816 43.46 -53.62 5.64
C SER A 816 44.20 -54.69 4.83
N ASP A 817 44.84 -54.23 3.75
CA ASP A 817 46.24 -54.48 3.39
C ASP A 817 46.45 -54.82 1.91
N ALA A 818 47.11 -53.90 1.21
CA ALA A 818 48.52 -54.07 0.83
C ALA A 818 48.96 -52.98 -0.16
N GLN A 819 49.99 -52.19 0.16
CA GLN A 819 51.34 -52.43 -0.34
C GLN A 819 52.34 -51.31 0.05
N PRO A 820 53.66 -51.62 0.03
CA PRO A 820 54.69 -50.93 0.82
C PRO A 820 55.48 -49.88 0.03
N GLY A 821 56.20 -49.01 0.75
CA GLY A 821 57.29 -48.24 0.16
C GLY A 821 57.73 -47.00 0.92
N ASP A 822 58.74 -47.19 1.77
CA ASP A 822 59.91 -46.31 1.97
C ASP A 822 59.77 -44.94 2.69
N GLY A 823 60.73 -44.66 3.57
CA GLY A 823 61.08 -43.29 3.97
C GLY A 823 61.11 -42.94 5.46
N SER A 824 62.19 -43.35 6.13
CA SER A 824 62.94 -42.59 7.16
C SER A 824 62.31 -42.19 8.51
N ASP A 825 62.87 -42.82 9.53
CA ASP A 825 63.61 -42.21 10.66
C ASP A 825 62.90 -41.58 11.87
N GLU A 826 63.31 -42.16 13.00
CA GLU A 826 63.74 -41.53 14.26
C GLU A 826 62.70 -41.17 15.35
N ASN A 827 62.70 -42.07 16.36
CA ASN A 827 63.12 -41.76 17.73
C ASN A 827 62.34 -40.68 18.51
N LEU A 828 61.58 -41.08 19.54
CA LEU A 828 62.06 -41.12 20.94
C LEU A 828 60.92 -41.19 21.98
N ASP A 829 61.10 -42.15 22.88
CA ASP A 829 60.93 -42.07 24.34
C ASP A 829 59.55 -41.91 25.01
N LYS A 830 59.23 -42.99 25.74
CA LYS A 830 59.00 -43.06 27.20
C LYS A 830 57.59 -42.88 27.77
N ASP A 831 57.06 -44.05 28.14
CA ASP A 831 56.78 -44.51 29.51
C ASP A 831 55.64 -43.86 30.32
N PRO A 832 55.05 -44.65 31.25
CA PRO A 832 53.64 -44.66 31.56
C PRO A 832 53.40 -44.16 32.99
N ASP A 833 52.14 -44.02 33.39
CA ASP A 833 51.64 -44.63 34.64
C ASP A 833 50.25 -44.10 35.00
N GLN A 834 49.37 -45.08 35.23
CA GLN A 834 48.45 -45.17 36.37
C GLN A 834 47.08 -44.45 36.37
N PRO A 835 46.13 -45.01 37.17
CA PRO A 835 44.72 -45.10 36.81
C PRO A 835 43.78 -44.41 37.83
N ASP A 836 42.48 -44.63 37.59
CA ASP A 836 41.35 -44.67 38.52
C ASP A 836 40.55 -43.40 38.89
N GLU A 837 39.23 -43.60 38.83
CA GLU A 837 38.10 -42.99 39.55
C GLU A 837 37.58 -41.58 39.15
N ASN A 838 36.57 -41.55 38.26
CA ASN A 838 35.14 -41.32 38.61
C ASN A 838 34.22 -41.39 37.37
#